data_AF-A0A9W8D4Q2-F1
#
_entry.id   AF-A0A9W8D4Q2-F1
#
_cell.length_a   1.000
_cell.length_b   1.000
_cell.length_c   1.000
_cell.angle_alpha   90.00
_cell.angle_beta   90.00
_cell.angle_gamma   90.00
#
_symmetry.space_group_name_H-M   'P 1'
#
loop_
_entity.id
_entity.type
_entity.pdbx_description
1 polymer ?
#
loop_
_entity_poly.entity_id
_entity_poly.type
_entity_poly.pdbx_seq_one_letter_code
_entity_poly.pdbx_strand_id
1 'polypeptide(L)'
;MENVLQIVAGTLSGVGQFSVVNVFSKMELIKGIRPLCAGDNLSVTTVMRKANNTSTGKRQAKLSTIERNGQPIGTFEIDLLFRGYNIEPSKAFKREYGKKTSIILTSDIDIVVLEAKEWFIYREDAAIQLQPNTPIEFCLDSEYRYKSDTIYSSIVTTGTVTVKARGGRRVHIADVDFQHTAAKHNPVVDYLSRHAVDIETFMFEDGGYSLVDSANAHMAQAIVPDSNWDYACLAMDGNPVHTNPYIGDFVGNSGTVTHGLWTSASTRSIVERIVACGHPERIRAHSAEFIDMVFPTDRLSTELDHVGMKSGCMLVKSRTLNIDGTPVLNCVTEVEQPLTVYVFTGQGSQKVGMGMVLYQQSPAARAVWDRANNHMLATYNINLLDIVRANPVEHTINFRGRAGERILRNYMACGKPSLVPGLTAESSSFTFQAASGLLNATQFTQVALVTAALAAVADMQMRGLVQTHAVIAGHSLGELCALAALTDVFTLNDMLDIVFYRGLIMQSAVQRDKHNTIDYGMVAVDPSRVPAFDKRQLHLVVDAIGGEGLIQVVNYNVRNNQYVVAGSLANLAVLQLVLDNMASNGCSGEFSIEQMVKQVQVTSETPVRGMATIPLTGINVPFHSRLLLEGVAIFRDVLQAKVGMVEPDTLEQRYIPNLTGMPFKVSQEYFKLVYDATKSSAIKEALNNWNDTLLDIPAERSRLATILLIELLSYQLASPVQWIKTQDYLFNIAGVQRMVEIGPSPVLCGMAAKTLEAVSSSKKAELLHIERDHDAIYYVQPESKLLNNLNAAAIVTATQGSKSQLETSVKPTFNPANSEPLQPPLQQQVVSETKAPIVDQPIPVIDVILAIVAFKMKKPLGD
;
A
#
# COMPACT_ATOMS: atom_id res chain seq x y z
N MET A 1 6.44 -9.70 32.52
CA MET A 1 5.55 -8.72 33.19
C MET A 1 5.93 -8.46 34.64
N GLU A 2 6.54 -9.40 35.37
CA GLU A 2 7.04 -9.19 36.75
C GLU A 2 7.94 -7.94 36.92
N ASN A 3 8.76 -7.58 35.92
CA ASN A 3 9.60 -6.38 35.95
C ASN A 3 8.83 -5.05 35.84
N VAL A 4 7.57 -5.05 35.36
CA VAL A 4 6.78 -3.82 35.18
C VAL A 4 6.17 -3.34 36.50
N LEU A 5 5.87 -4.26 37.42
CA LEU A 5 5.35 -3.98 38.76
C LEU A 5 6.45 -3.66 39.77
N GLN A 6 7.62 -4.31 39.69
CA GLN A 6 8.74 -4.00 40.61
C GLN A 6 9.23 -2.55 40.51
N ILE A 7 9.10 -1.88 39.36
CA ILE A 7 9.50 -0.48 39.20
C ILE A 7 8.42 0.50 39.72
N VAL A 8 7.16 0.08 39.86
CA VAL A 8 6.09 0.91 40.46
C VAL A 8 6.28 1.03 41.98
N ALA A 9 6.84 0.00 42.61
CA ALA A 9 7.08 0.01 44.06
C ALA A 9 8.25 0.91 44.48
N GLY A 10 9.30 1.03 43.66
CA GLY A 10 10.59 1.63 44.08
C GLY A 10 10.67 3.16 44.20
N THR A 11 9.58 3.92 43.99
CA THR A 11 9.62 5.40 44.10
C THR A 11 8.37 6.07 44.69
N LEU A 12 7.38 5.31 45.15
CA LEU A 12 6.13 5.87 45.69
C LEU A 12 5.93 5.41 47.13
N SER A 13 6.27 6.28 48.08
CA SER A 13 5.80 6.17 49.47
C SER A 13 4.36 6.70 49.58
N GLY A 14 3.42 5.85 50.01
CA GLY A 14 2.08 6.24 50.43
C GLY A 14 0.93 6.03 49.43
N VAL A 15 -0.27 6.45 49.87
CA VAL A 15 -1.64 6.28 49.34
C VAL A 15 -1.81 6.48 47.81
N GLY A 16 -0.85 7.12 47.13
CA GLY A 16 -0.88 7.39 45.69
C GLY A 16 -0.87 6.16 44.76
N GLN A 17 -0.52 4.98 45.26
CA GLN A 17 -0.60 3.72 44.48
C GLN A 17 -2.05 3.29 44.19
N PHE A 18 -3.02 3.67 45.01
CA PHE A 18 -4.42 3.26 44.83
C PHE A 18 -5.22 4.19 43.90
N SER A 19 -4.71 5.39 43.60
CA SER A 19 -5.38 6.41 42.78
C SER A 19 -4.86 6.47 41.34
N VAL A 20 -4.39 5.34 40.80
CA VAL A 20 -3.87 5.20 39.44
C VAL A 20 -5.02 4.93 38.47
N VAL A 21 -5.04 5.66 37.36
CA VAL A 21 -6.02 5.50 36.28
C VAL A 21 -5.28 5.18 34.99
N ASN A 22 -5.72 4.13 34.29
CA ASN A 22 -5.27 3.88 32.94
C ASN A 22 -6.03 4.82 32.00
N VAL A 23 -5.32 5.70 31.29
CA VAL A 23 -5.92 6.73 30.43
C VAL A 23 -5.90 6.28 28.98
N PHE A 24 -4.84 5.58 28.57
CA PHE A 24 -4.66 5.16 27.20
C PHE A 24 -3.84 3.89 27.11
N SER A 25 -4.19 3.04 26.15
CA SER A 25 -3.34 1.93 25.74
C SER A 25 -3.33 1.79 24.22
N LYS A 26 -2.22 1.31 23.66
CA LYS A 26 -2.11 0.98 22.24
C LYS A 26 -1.26 -0.27 22.05
N MET A 27 -1.78 -1.23 21.30
CA MET A 27 -1.01 -2.34 20.77
C MET A 27 -0.83 -2.15 19.27
N GLU A 28 0.38 -2.34 18.77
CA GLU A 28 0.70 -2.23 17.34
C GLU A 28 1.64 -3.37 16.94
N LEU A 29 1.25 -4.14 15.93
CA LEU A 29 2.05 -5.22 15.38
C LEU A 29 2.87 -4.72 14.19
N ILE A 30 4.09 -5.21 14.07
CA ILE A 30 4.91 -4.95 12.89
C ILE A 30 4.28 -5.65 11.68
N LYS A 31 4.14 -4.90 10.57
CA LYS A 31 3.57 -5.41 9.31
C LYS A 31 4.31 -6.66 8.84
N GLY A 32 3.57 -7.63 8.29
CA GLY A 32 4.12 -8.89 7.76
C GLY A 32 4.49 -9.95 8.81
N ILE A 33 4.43 -9.63 10.10
CA ILE A 33 4.70 -10.61 11.16
C ILE A 33 3.47 -11.49 11.41
N ARG A 34 3.70 -12.81 11.56
CA ARG A 34 2.65 -13.75 11.94
C ARG A 34 2.11 -13.45 13.36
N PRO A 35 0.80 -13.64 13.60
CA PRO A 35 0.23 -13.51 14.93
C PRO A 35 0.94 -14.35 15.99
N LEU A 36 0.67 -14.02 17.26
CA LEU A 36 1.09 -14.82 18.41
C LEU A 36 0.45 -16.21 18.35
N CYS A 37 1.26 -17.24 18.55
CA CYS A 37 0.82 -18.64 18.58
C CYS A 37 1.24 -19.28 19.90
N ALA A 38 0.49 -20.29 20.34
CA ALA A 38 0.87 -21.11 21.49
C ALA A 38 2.26 -21.74 21.24
N GLY A 39 3.14 -21.65 22.24
CA GLY A 39 4.53 -22.13 22.14
C GLY A 39 5.54 -21.08 21.67
N ASP A 40 5.11 -19.86 21.31
CA ASP A 40 6.05 -18.77 21.04
C ASP A 40 6.86 -18.41 22.30
N ASN A 41 8.19 -18.27 22.14
CA ASN A 41 9.05 -17.72 23.18
C ASN A 41 9.18 -16.20 23.02
N LEU A 42 8.68 -15.45 24.00
CA LEU A 42 8.56 -14.00 23.93
C LEU A 42 9.42 -13.32 25.00
N SER A 43 10.15 -12.28 24.60
CA SER A 43 10.78 -11.31 25.50
C SER A 43 10.09 -9.95 25.38
N VAL A 44 10.12 -9.18 26.47
CA VAL A 44 9.55 -7.83 26.49
C VAL A 44 10.55 -6.87 27.10
N THR A 45 10.87 -5.80 26.38
CA THR A 45 11.72 -4.71 26.85
C THR A 45 10.87 -3.45 27.00
N THR A 46 10.92 -2.81 28.17
CA THR A 46 10.07 -1.65 28.47
C THR A 46 10.90 -0.41 28.74
N VAL A 47 10.54 0.70 28.10
CA VAL A 47 11.15 2.02 28.31
C VAL A 47 10.10 3.03 28.75
N MET A 48 10.48 3.94 29.66
CA MET A 48 9.62 5.06 30.05
C MET A 48 9.72 6.15 28.98
N ARG A 49 8.59 6.48 28.35
CA ARG A 49 8.48 7.49 27.29
C ARG A 49 8.23 8.87 27.86
N LYS A 50 7.43 8.96 28.92
CA LYS A 50 6.98 10.24 29.44
C LYS A 50 6.75 10.13 30.93
N ALA A 51 7.17 11.14 31.66
CA ALA A 51 6.77 11.38 33.03
C ALA A 51 6.66 12.90 33.20
N ASN A 52 5.45 13.43 33.32
CA ASN A 52 5.24 14.87 33.46
C ASN A 52 4.00 15.16 34.33
N ASN A 53 3.90 16.40 34.81
CA ASN A 53 2.73 16.85 35.55
C ASN A 53 1.62 17.28 34.59
N THR A 54 0.39 17.14 35.07
CA THR A 54 -0.84 17.69 34.49
C THR A 54 -1.58 18.44 35.59
N SER A 55 -2.67 19.14 35.26
CA SER A 55 -3.48 19.84 36.26
C SER A 55 -4.08 18.92 37.33
N THR A 56 -4.25 17.62 37.04
CA THR A 56 -4.91 16.64 37.91
C THR A 56 -3.95 15.64 38.55
N GLY A 57 -2.66 15.69 38.20
CA GLY A 57 -1.62 14.81 38.74
C GLY A 57 -0.56 14.43 37.71
N LYS A 58 0.23 13.41 38.03
CA LYS A 58 1.37 12.94 37.23
C LYS A 58 0.92 11.96 36.18
N ARG A 59 1.32 12.19 34.94
CA ARG A 59 1.09 11.28 33.80
C ARG A 59 2.37 10.53 33.46
N GLN A 60 2.28 9.22 33.30
CA GLN A 60 3.41 8.35 32.94
C GLN A 60 3.05 7.45 31.76
N ALA A 61 3.81 7.57 30.66
CA ALA A 61 3.69 6.66 29.53
C ALA A 61 4.88 5.71 29.46
N LYS A 62 4.61 4.42 29.21
CA LYS A 62 5.59 3.36 29.00
C LYS A 62 5.36 2.75 27.61
N LEU A 63 6.45 2.47 26.91
CA LEU A 63 6.44 1.73 25.65
C LEU A 63 7.18 0.43 25.86
N SER A 64 6.53 -0.68 25.55
CA SER A 64 7.11 -2.02 25.62
C SER A 64 7.28 -2.56 24.21
N THR A 65 8.46 -3.04 23.87
CA THR A 65 8.72 -3.78 22.63
C THR A 65 8.59 -5.25 22.93
N ILE A 66 7.75 -5.93 22.15
CA ILE A 66 7.55 -7.38 22.24
C ILE A 66 8.46 -8.01 21.19
N GLU A 67 9.27 -8.98 21.61
CA GLU A 67 10.21 -9.70 20.77
C GLU A 67 9.89 -11.19 20.78
N ARG A 68 10.06 -11.84 19.63
CA ARG A 68 9.99 -13.30 19.47
C ARG A 68 11.34 -13.79 18.98
N ASN A 69 11.98 -14.67 19.74
CA ASN A 69 13.32 -15.17 19.44
C ASN A 69 14.33 -14.03 19.15
N GLY A 70 14.26 -12.93 19.91
CA GLY A 70 15.13 -11.76 19.76
C GLY A 70 14.78 -10.81 18.60
N GLN A 71 13.73 -11.08 17.83
CA GLN A 71 13.25 -10.19 16.76
C GLN A 71 11.99 -9.44 17.22
N PRO A 72 11.92 -8.11 17.06
CA PRO A 72 10.73 -7.35 17.45
C PRO A 72 9.54 -7.76 16.58
N ILE A 73 8.37 -7.89 17.20
CA ILE A 73 7.11 -8.27 16.54
C ILE A 73 6.00 -7.23 16.71
N GLY A 74 6.13 -6.34 17.68
CA GLY A 74 5.15 -5.30 17.95
C GLY A 74 5.51 -4.48 19.17
N THR A 75 4.69 -3.46 19.45
CA THR A 75 4.82 -2.58 20.59
C THR A 75 3.52 -2.52 21.38
N PHE A 76 3.65 -2.25 22.67
CA PHE A 76 2.54 -1.98 23.57
C PHE A 76 2.84 -0.71 24.38
N GLU A 77 2.05 0.32 24.15
CA GLU A 77 2.09 1.58 24.87
C GLU A 77 0.96 1.62 25.92
N ILE A 78 1.28 2.11 27.11
CA ILE A 78 0.31 2.37 28.17
C ILE A 78 0.59 3.72 28.81
N ASP A 79 -0.46 4.48 29.09
CA ASP A 79 -0.40 5.81 29.70
C ASP A 79 -1.26 5.84 30.97
N LEU A 80 -0.61 6.14 32.09
CA LEU A 80 -1.18 6.09 33.43
C LEU A 80 -1.22 7.49 34.05
N LEU A 81 -2.33 7.83 34.68
CA LEU A 81 -2.49 9.04 35.49
C LEU A 81 -2.48 8.67 36.98
N PHE A 82 -1.56 9.25 37.72
CA PHE A 82 -1.47 9.18 39.18
C PHE A 82 -2.12 10.43 39.76
N ARG A 83 -3.39 10.33 40.15
CA ARG A 83 -4.18 11.49 40.60
C ARG A 83 -3.63 12.07 41.91
N GLY A 84 -3.59 13.39 42.01
CA GLY A 84 -3.19 14.11 43.23
C GLY A 84 -1.69 14.03 43.58
N TYR A 85 -0.87 13.41 42.73
CA TYR A 85 0.57 13.32 42.91
C TYR A 85 1.29 14.04 41.78
N ASN A 86 2.23 14.93 42.11
CA ASN A 86 3.07 15.63 41.13
C ASN A 86 4.54 15.25 41.34
N ILE A 87 5.31 15.23 40.26
CA ILE A 87 6.77 15.11 40.32
C ILE A 87 7.43 16.48 40.26
N GLU A 88 8.64 16.57 40.81
CA GLU A 88 9.48 17.75 40.63
C GLU A 88 9.74 18.00 39.13
N PRO A 89 9.60 19.24 38.62
CA PRO A 89 9.82 19.54 37.20
C PRO A 89 11.18 19.07 36.67
N SER A 90 12.23 19.08 37.50
CA SER A 90 13.57 18.59 37.15
C SER A 90 13.63 17.09 36.83
N LYS A 91 12.69 16.30 37.37
CA LYS A 91 12.52 14.87 37.12
C LYS A 91 11.54 14.58 35.99
N ALA A 92 10.81 15.60 35.51
CA ALA A 92 9.88 15.44 34.41
C ALA A 92 10.61 15.42 33.06
N PHE A 93 10.15 14.54 32.17
CA PHE A 93 10.70 14.39 30.83
C PHE A 93 9.68 13.81 29.86
N LYS A 94 9.97 13.99 28.57
CA LYS A 94 9.27 13.35 27.46
C LYS A 94 10.32 12.89 26.45
N ARG A 95 10.15 11.69 25.91
CA ARG A 95 11.02 11.06 24.93
C ARG A 95 10.16 10.53 23.80
N GLU A 96 10.52 10.90 22.58
CA GLU A 96 9.94 10.37 21.35
C GLU A 96 11.07 9.72 20.55
N TYR A 97 11.05 8.41 20.41
CA TYR A 97 12.04 7.65 19.64
C TYR A 97 11.43 7.11 18.34
N GLY A 98 12.21 7.12 17.27
CA GLY A 98 11.90 6.54 15.96
C GLY A 98 10.72 7.18 15.25
N LYS A 99 10.43 8.46 15.53
CA LYS A 99 9.26 9.13 14.97
C LYS A 99 9.50 9.44 13.49
N LYS A 100 8.76 8.75 12.63
CA LYS A 100 8.80 8.96 11.18
C LYS A 100 7.85 10.07 10.78
N THR A 101 8.34 11.04 10.01
CA THR A 101 7.52 12.10 9.40
C THR A 101 7.94 12.27 7.94
N SER A 102 6.97 12.25 7.02
CA SER A 102 7.22 12.48 5.60
C SER A 102 6.76 13.87 5.19
N ILE A 103 7.59 14.57 4.42
CA ILE A 103 7.25 15.86 3.82
C ILE A 103 7.46 15.79 2.30
N ILE A 104 6.70 16.59 1.56
CA ILE A 104 6.88 16.77 0.12
C ILE A 104 7.05 18.27 -0.13
N LEU A 105 8.23 18.65 -0.65
CA LEU A 105 8.55 20.05 -0.96
C LEU A 105 8.23 20.31 -2.43
N THR A 106 7.38 21.30 -2.72
CA THR A 106 6.81 21.49 -4.06
C THR A 106 7.65 22.35 -5.00
N SER A 107 8.59 23.14 -4.46
CA SER A 107 9.41 24.08 -5.20
C SER A 107 10.89 24.01 -4.79
N ASP A 108 11.77 24.48 -5.66
CA ASP A 108 13.21 24.62 -5.33
C ASP A 108 13.44 25.60 -4.16
N ILE A 109 12.56 26.59 -4.00
CA ILE A 109 12.60 27.53 -2.89
C ILE A 109 12.38 26.80 -1.56
N ASP A 110 11.41 25.88 -1.51
CA ASP A 110 11.14 25.11 -0.30
C ASP A 110 12.34 24.23 0.11
N ILE A 111 13.03 23.68 -0.89
CA ILE A 111 14.27 22.89 -0.69
C ILE A 111 15.37 23.77 -0.12
N VAL A 112 15.62 24.94 -0.72
CA VAL A 112 16.61 25.91 -0.20
C VAL A 112 16.26 26.34 1.22
N VAL A 113 14.97 26.51 1.56
CA VAL A 113 14.53 26.85 2.92
C VAL A 113 14.82 25.73 3.93
N LEU A 114 14.71 24.46 3.52
CA LEU A 114 15.10 23.31 4.35
C LEU A 114 16.62 23.24 4.52
N GLU A 115 17.37 23.38 3.43
CA GLU A 115 18.84 23.36 3.42
C GLU A 115 19.45 24.50 4.23
N ALA A 116 18.77 25.64 4.34
CA ALA A 116 19.20 26.77 5.15
C ALA A 116 18.97 26.58 6.67
N LYS A 117 18.36 25.47 7.12
CA LYS A 117 18.14 25.21 8.55
C LYS A 117 19.43 24.71 9.19
N GLU A 118 19.88 25.39 10.24
CA GLU A 118 21.10 25.01 10.99
C GLU A 118 21.05 23.57 11.53
N TRP A 119 19.85 23.06 11.84
CA TRP A 119 19.67 21.69 12.34
C TRP A 119 19.64 20.62 11.25
N PHE A 120 19.64 21.00 9.97
CA PHE A 120 19.62 20.08 8.83
C PHE A 120 21.01 19.99 8.22
N ILE A 121 21.70 18.87 8.45
CA ILE A 121 23.11 18.70 8.11
C ILE A 121 23.21 17.79 6.89
N TYR A 122 23.44 18.37 5.71
CA TYR A 122 23.62 17.59 4.49
C TYR A 122 24.88 16.74 4.57
N ARG A 123 24.80 15.49 4.09
CA ARG A 123 25.98 14.64 4.04
C ARG A 123 26.79 14.88 2.76
N GLU A 124 28.11 15.04 2.91
CA GLU A 124 29.02 15.25 1.77
C GLU A 124 29.08 14.06 0.81
N ASP A 125 28.77 12.84 1.30
CA ASP A 125 28.77 11.60 0.51
C ASP A 125 27.41 11.28 -0.14
N ALA A 126 26.39 12.12 0.05
CA ALA A 126 25.07 11.91 -0.52
C ALA A 126 25.08 12.16 -2.04
N ALA A 127 25.07 11.08 -2.82
CA ALA A 127 25.08 11.11 -4.29
C ALA A 127 23.76 11.60 -4.94
N ILE A 128 22.79 12.07 -4.15
CA ILE A 128 21.46 12.48 -4.60
C ILE A 128 21.26 13.93 -4.16
N GLN A 129 20.90 14.81 -5.10
CA GLN A 129 20.39 16.14 -4.79
C GLN A 129 18.86 16.09 -4.62
N LEU A 130 18.33 16.84 -3.66
CA LEU A 130 16.89 17.01 -3.49
C LEU A 130 16.27 17.62 -4.75
N GLN A 131 15.07 17.15 -5.10
CA GLN A 131 14.30 17.63 -6.24
C GLN A 131 12.85 17.91 -5.81
N PRO A 132 12.17 18.91 -6.37
CA PRO A 132 10.79 19.19 -6.04
C PRO A 132 9.89 17.97 -6.25
N ASN A 133 8.89 17.83 -5.37
CA ASN A 133 7.93 16.73 -5.30
C ASN A 133 8.53 15.36 -4.96
N THR A 134 9.75 15.33 -4.42
CA THR A 134 10.35 14.10 -3.89
C THR A 134 9.95 13.94 -2.42
N PRO A 135 9.34 12.81 -2.00
CA PRO A 135 9.07 12.53 -0.60
C PRO A 135 10.37 12.41 0.19
N ILE A 136 10.48 13.17 1.28
CA ILE A 136 11.60 13.17 2.21
C ILE A 136 11.09 12.60 3.53
N GLU A 137 11.74 11.55 4.05
CA GLU A 137 11.36 10.93 5.31
C GLU A 137 12.38 11.27 6.41
N PHE A 138 11.88 11.83 7.50
CA PHE A 138 12.62 12.14 8.71
C PHE A 138 12.34 11.06 9.75
N CYS A 139 13.38 10.40 10.25
CA CYS A 139 13.29 9.46 11.37
C CYS A 139 13.99 10.07 12.58
N LEU A 140 13.22 10.67 13.49
CA LEU A 140 13.74 11.51 14.57
C LEU A 140 13.55 10.90 15.96
N ASP A 141 14.56 11.13 16.79
CA ASP A 141 14.57 10.93 18.23
C ASP A 141 14.58 12.30 18.93
N SER A 142 13.60 12.57 19.79
CA SER A 142 13.50 13.81 20.55
C SER A 142 13.44 13.54 22.06
N GLU A 143 14.29 14.20 22.84
CA GLU A 143 14.24 14.22 24.31
C GLU A 143 13.94 15.64 24.80
N TYR A 144 12.98 15.73 25.72
CA TYR A 144 12.52 16.96 26.34
C TYR A 144 12.66 16.83 27.85
N ARG A 145 13.28 17.83 28.49
CA ARG A 145 13.34 17.97 29.95
C ARG A 145 12.64 19.24 30.37
N TYR A 146 11.94 19.19 31.49
CA TYR A 146 11.11 20.32 31.94
C TYR A 146 11.88 21.20 32.94
N LYS A 147 11.64 22.51 32.87
CA LYS A 147 12.01 23.48 33.92
C LYS A 147 10.77 23.93 34.69
N SER A 148 9.66 24.09 33.98
CA SER A 148 8.31 24.33 34.48
C SER A 148 7.31 23.63 33.56
N ASP A 149 6.01 23.74 33.86
CA ASP A 149 4.95 23.13 33.04
C ASP A 149 4.90 23.66 31.59
N THR A 150 5.50 24.82 31.33
CA THR A 150 5.45 25.51 30.02
C THR A 150 6.81 25.73 29.37
N ILE A 151 7.92 25.48 30.08
CA ILE A 151 9.28 25.74 29.61
C ILE A 151 10.12 24.48 29.76
N TYR A 152 10.75 24.07 28.67
CA TYR A 152 11.73 23.00 28.65
C TYR A 152 13.09 23.51 29.12
N SER A 153 13.71 22.80 30.06
CA SER A 153 15.10 23.03 30.45
C SER A 153 16.06 22.64 29.33
N SER A 154 15.75 21.57 28.60
CA SER A 154 16.51 21.12 27.44
C SER A 154 15.59 20.43 26.42
N ILE A 155 15.84 20.70 25.14
CA ILE A 155 15.30 19.96 24.00
C ILE A 155 16.48 19.45 23.20
N VAL A 156 16.48 18.16 22.90
CA VAL A 156 17.42 17.52 21.97
C VAL A 156 16.58 16.82 20.92
N THR A 157 16.89 17.00 19.65
CA THR A 157 16.27 16.26 18.55
C THR A 157 17.33 15.89 17.54
N THR A 158 17.54 14.59 17.38
CA THR A 158 18.51 14.03 16.45
C THR A 158 17.83 13.03 15.54
N GLY A 159 18.44 12.68 14.42
CA GLY A 159 17.91 11.63 13.58
C GLY A 159 18.45 11.67 12.17
N THR A 160 17.86 10.84 11.31
CA THR A 160 18.30 10.68 9.93
C THR A 160 17.22 11.13 8.96
N VAL A 161 17.66 11.63 7.80
CA VAL A 161 16.80 12.05 6.70
C VAL A 161 17.08 11.17 5.51
N THR A 162 16.06 10.47 5.05
CA THR A 162 16.18 9.54 3.92
C THR A 162 15.28 9.93 2.77
N VAL A 163 15.76 9.65 1.56
CA VAL A 163 14.99 9.80 0.31
C VAL A 163 14.95 8.46 -0.39
N LYS A 164 13.82 8.17 -1.02
CA LYS A 164 13.64 6.95 -1.80
C LYS A 164 14.30 7.11 -3.17
N ALA A 165 15.34 6.33 -3.45
CA ALA A 165 16.06 6.31 -4.72
C ALA A 165 15.45 5.29 -5.71
N ARG A 166 16.05 5.20 -6.90
CA ARG A 166 15.72 4.16 -7.91
C ARG A 166 15.83 2.76 -7.30
N GLY A 167 14.86 1.88 -7.59
CA GLY A 167 14.82 0.51 -7.06
C GLY A 167 14.24 0.40 -5.65
N GLY A 168 13.71 1.48 -5.08
CA GLY A 168 13.08 1.49 -3.74
C GLY A 168 14.04 1.63 -2.57
N ARG A 169 15.36 1.64 -2.84
CA ARG A 169 16.37 1.83 -1.80
C ARG A 169 16.24 3.20 -1.16
N ARG A 170 16.21 3.22 0.17
CA ARG A 170 16.29 4.47 0.94
C ARG A 170 17.73 4.89 1.06
N VAL A 171 18.03 6.10 0.62
CA VAL A 171 19.36 6.71 0.70
C VAL A 171 19.34 7.73 1.81
N HIS A 172 20.28 7.61 2.73
CA HIS A 172 20.51 8.58 3.79
C HIS A 172 21.19 9.81 3.20
N ILE A 173 20.53 10.97 3.26
CA ILE A 173 20.98 12.20 2.59
C ILE A 173 21.46 13.28 3.57
N ALA A 174 20.91 13.32 4.77
CA ALA A 174 21.20 14.34 5.77
C ALA A 174 20.92 13.80 7.17
N ASP A 175 21.62 14.37 8.14
CA ASP A 175 21.37 14.16 9.57
C ASP A 175 20.61 15.36 10.14
N VAL A 176 19.78 15.13 11.16
CA VAL A 176 19.17 16.19 11.97
C VAL A 176 19.92 16.25 13.30
N ASP A 177 20.34 17.44 13.68
CA ASP A 177 20.92 17.71 15.00
C ASP A 177 20.44 19.07 15.53
N PHE A 178 19.57 19.04 16.52
CA PHE A 178 19.05 20.22 17.19
C PHE A 178 19.18 20.07 18.69
N GLN A 179 19.86 21.02 19.32
CA GLN A 179 19.95 21.12 20.77
C GLN A 179 19.69 22.55 21.23
N HIS A 180 18.82 22.72 22.22
CA HIS A 180 18.54 24.02 22.81
C HIS A 180 18.23 23.90 24.30
N THR A 181 18.57 24.95 25.06
CA THR A 181 18.23 25.07 26.49
C THR A 181 17.19 26.17 26.70
N ALA A 182 16.31 26.05 27.69
CA ALA A 182 15.28 27.06 27.99
C ALA A 182 14.38 27.44 26.77
N ALA A 183 13.77 26.44 26.13
CA ALA A 183 12.87 26.62 24.99
C ALA A 183 11.42 26.33 25.35
N LYS A 184 10.46 26.96 24.64
CA LYS A 184 9.03 26.64 24.77
C LYS A 184 8.55 25.62 23.74
N HIS A 185 9.20 25.56 22.57
CA HIS A 185 8.77 24.74 21.44
C HIS A 185 9.98 24.10 20.76
N ASN A 186 9.74 23.06 19.96
CA ASN A 186 10.76 22.38 19.19
C ASN A 186 10.63 22.77 17.70
N PRO A 187 11.51 23.65 17.18
CA PRO A 187 11.37 24.19 15.82
C PRO A 187 11.50 23.13 14.73
N VAL A 188 12.20 22.01 14.99
CA VAL A 188 12.29 20.89 14.04
C VAL A 188 10.91 20.26 13.87
N VAL A 189 10.29 19.87 14.98
CA VAL A 189 8.96 19.24 14.99
C VAL A 189 7.89 20.20 14.48
N ASP A 190 7.96 21.49 14.84
CA ASP A 190 7.03 22.53 14.36
C ASP A 190 7.19 22.83 12.86
N TYR A 191 8.41 22.71 12.31
CA TYR A 191 8.64 22.81 10.87
C TYR A 191 8.04 21.61 10.15
N LEU A 192 8.34 20.40 10.62
CA LEU A 192 7.84 19.17 10.03
C LEU A 192 6.32 19.10 10.10
N SER A 193 5.68 19.47 11.21
CA SER A 193 4.22 19.42 11.33
C SER A 193 3.48 20.33 10.35
N ARG A 194 4.12 21.43 9.90
CA ARG A 194 3.55 22.36 8.90
C ARG A 194 3.67 21.85 7.46
N HIS A 195 4.65 20.99 7.19
CA HIS A 195 4.92 20.43 5.86
C HIS A 195 4.61 18.93 5.78
N ALA A 196 4.21 18.34 6.90
CA ALA A 196 3.87 16.94 7.02
C ALA A 196 2.68 16.66 6.12
N VAL A 197 2.89 15.70 5.24
CA VAL A 197 1.79 15.05 4.56
C VAL A 197 1.61 13.75 5.30
N ASP A 198 0.45 13.52 5.89
CA ASP A 198 0.10 12.16 6.34
C ASP A 198 -0.25 11.37 5.07
N ILE A 199 0.78 10.93 4.35
CA ILE A 199 0.64 10.20 3.08
C ILE A 199 0.04 8.81 3.33
N GLU A 200 0.06 8.34 4.58
CA GLU A 200 -0.38 7.01 4.93
C GLU A 200 -1.85 6.96 5.33
N THR A 201 -2.41 8.03 5.89
CA THR A 201 -3.76 8.08 6.46
C THR A 201 -4.70 8.96 5.64
N PHE A 202 -5.86 8.43 5.26
CA PHE A 202 -6.93 9.13 4.57
C PHE A 202 -8.23 8.98 5.37
N MET A 203 -8.78 10.09 5.85
CA MET A 203 -10.09 10.10 6.53
C MET A 203 -11.20 10.40 5.52
N PHE A 204 -12.35 9.75 5.66
CA PHE A 204 -13.49 10.02 4.79
C PHE A 204 -14.10 11.40 5.08
N GLU A 205 -14.42 12.15 4.03
CA GLU A 205 -14.92 13.53 4.14
C GLU A 205 -16.30 13.62 4.83
N ASP A 206 -17.10 12.56 4.73
CA ASP A 206 -18.41 12.42 5.35
C ASP A 206 -18.35 11.92 6.81
N GLY A 207 -17.14 11.66 7.34
CA GLY A 207 -16.94 11.11 8.68
C GLY A 207 -17.10 9.58 8.77
N GLY A 208 -17.39 8.90 7.65
CA GLY A 208 -17.52 7.45 7.58
C GLY A 208 -18.93 6.92 7.73
N TYR A 209 -19.05 5.60 7.87
CA TYR A 209 -20.33 4.90 7.99
C TYR A 209 -20.28 3.78 9.02
N SER A 210 -21.44 3.45 9.58
CA SER A 210 -21.53 2.38 10.58
C SER A 210 -21.36 1.01 9.95
N LEU A 211 -20.56 0.17 10.62
CA LEU A 211 -20.38 -1.24 10.32
C LEU A 211 -21.36 -2.13 11.10
N VAL A 212 -22.13 -1.54 12.02
CA VAL A 212 -23.16 -2.23 12.77
C VAL A 212 -24.51 -2.01 12.10
N ASP A 213 -25.17 -3.10 11.73
CA ASP A 213 -26.50 -3.10 11.12
C ASP A 213 -27.46 -4.03 11.88
N SER A 214 -28.71 -4.10 11.42
CA SER A 214 -29.72 -4.98 12.04
C SER A 214 -29.33 -6.47 12.06
N ALA A 215 -28.47 -6.93 11.14
CA ALA A 215 -28.06 -8.32 11.05
C ALA A 215 -26.97 -8.66 12.09
N ASN A 216 -26.08 -7.71 12.41
CA ASN A 216 -24.94 -7.94 13.30
C ASN A 216 -25.01 -7.19 14.65
N ALA A 217 -26.06 -6.40 14.91
CA ALA A 217 -26.23 -5.63 16.16
C ALA A 217 -26.10 -6.47 17.44
N HIS A 218 -26.56 -7.72 17.42
CA HIS A 218 -26.44 -8.64 18.56
C HIS A 218 -24.98 -9.01 18.89
N MET A 219 -24.07 -8.93 17.92
CA MET A 219 -22.63 -9.20 18.09
C MET A 219 -21.87 -8.02 18.68
N ALA A 220 -22.49 -6.83 18.67
CA ALA A 220 -21.93 -5.56 19.16
C ALA A 220 -22.26 -5.29 20.64
N GLN A 221 -22.75 -6.30 21.35
CA GLN A 221 -23.07 -6.22 22.78
C GLN A 221 -22.10 -7.07 23.60
N ALA A 222 -21.77 -6.61 24.79
CA ALA A 222 -21.00 -7.36 25.78
C ALA A 222 -21.63 -7.24 27.17
N ILE A 223 -21.61 -8.33 27.93
CA ILE A 223 -21.99 -8.33 29.34
C ILE A 223 -20.70 -8.45 30.14
N VAL A 224 -20.52 -7.53 31.08
CA VAL A 224 -19.37 -7.55 31.97
C VAL A 224 -19.50 -8.70 32.96
N PRO A 225 -18.44 -9.50 33.20
CA PRO A 225 -18.44 -10.56 34.20
C PRO A 225 -18.94 -10.05 35.55
N ASP A 226 -19.58 -10.93 36.32
CA ASP A 226 -20.00 -10.65 37.69
C ASP A 226 -18.81 -10.55 38.67
N SER A 227 -17.64 -11.01 38.25
CA SER A 227 -16.40 -11.00 39.03
C SER A 227 -15.18 -10.66 38.16
N ASN A 228 -14.29 -9.84 38.70
CA ASN A 228 -13.03 -9.46 38.05
C ASN A 228 -11.89 -10.46 38.32
N TRP A 229 -12.11 -11.49 39.15
CA TRP A 229 -11.08 -12.42 39.60
C TRP A 229 -10.45 -13.20 38.44
N ASP A 230 -11.26 -13.70 37.51
CA ASP A 230 -10.76 -14.48 36.38
C ASP A 230 -9.78 -13.67 35.52
N TYR A 231 -10.13 -12.41 35.22
CA TYR A 231 -9.24 -11.52 34.48
C TYR A 231 -7.99 -11.16 35.30
N ALA A 232 -8.15 -10.85 36.60
CA ALA A 232 -7.03 -10.54 37.48
C ALA A 232 -5.99 -11.68 37.51
N CYS A 233 -6.46 -12.92 37.62
CA CYS A 233 -5.61 -14.12 37.62
C CYS A 233 -4.93 -14.34 36.25
N LEU A 234 -5.67 -14.22 35.14
CA LEU A 234 -5.14 -14.44 33.80
C LEU A 234 -4.15 -13.35 33.37
N ALA A 235 -4.47 -12.08 33.62
CA ALA A 235 -3.63 -10.94 33.28
C ALA A 235 -2.49 -10.72 34.27
N MET A 236 -2.54 -11.40 35.43
CA MET A 236 -1.68 -11.13 36.60
C MET A 236 -1.75 -9.65 37.06
N ASP A 237 -2.92 -9.04 36.89
CA ASP A 237 -3.22 -7.69 37.38
C ASP A 237 -3.97 -7.77 38.70
N GLY A 238 -3.20 -7.90 39.78
CA GLY A 238 -3.68 -8.00 41.15
C GLY A 238 -4.07 -6.67 41.80
N ASN A 239 -4.32 -5.61 41.02
CA ASN A 239 -4.70 -4.32 41.58
C ASN A 239 -6.01 -4.43 42.41
N PRO A 240 -5.98 -4.17 43.74
CA PRO A 240 -7.12 -4.43 44.62
C PRO A 240 -8.36 -3.59 44.33
N VAL A 241 -8.26 -2.50 43.57
CA VAL A 241 -9.44 -1.70 43.16
C VAL A 241 -10.46 -2.53 42.35
N HIS A 242 -9.99 -3.60 41.72
CA HIS A 242 -10.82 -4.49 40.91
C HIS A 242 -11.39 -5.67 41.69
N THR A 243 -10.80 -6.06 42.83
CA THR A 243 -11.14 -7.31 43.52
C THR A 243 -11.54 -7.12 44.98
N ASN A 244 -11.22 -5.97 45.59
CA ASN A 244 -11.52 -5.66 46.99
C ASN A 244 -12.49 -4.47 47.10
N PRO A 245 -13.74 -4.69 47.55
CA PRO A 245 -14.74 -3.62 47.63
C PRO A 245 -14.37 -2.52 48.63
N TYR A 246 -13.62 -2.84 49.69
CA TYR A 246 -13.16 -1.83 50.66
C TYR A 246 -12.15 -0.86 50.06
N ILE A 247 -11.30 -1.34 49.15
CA ILE A 247 -10.34 -0.50 48.43
C ILE A 247 -11.07 0.33 47.36
N GLY A 248 -12.05 -0.25 46.66
CA GLY A 248 -12.93 0.47 45.75
C GLY A 248 -13.61 1.67 46.44
N ASP A 249 -14.25 1.44 47.59
CA ASP A 249 -14.87 2.48 48.42
C ASP A 249 -13.82 3.53 48.88
N PHE A 250 -12.64 3.08 49.31
CA PHE A 250 -11.57 3.96 49.76
C PHE A 250 -11.10 4.97 48.69
N VAL A 251 -11.08 4.57 47.42
CA VAL A 251 -10.68 5.45 46.31
C VAL A 251 -11.87 6.23 45.70
N GLY A 252 -13.05 6.12 46.31
CA GLY A 252 -14.26 6.85 45.93
C GLY A 252 -15.09 6.19 44.83
N ASN A 253 -14.90 4.90 44.57
CA ASN A 253 -15.72 4.15 43.61
C ASN A 253 -16.94 3.55 44.32
N SER A 254 -18.05 3.39 43.61
CA SER A 254 -19.27 2.75 44.12
C SER A 254 -19.13 1.23 44.36
N GLY A 255 -18.00 0.63 43.98
CA GLY A 255 -17.70 -0.79 44.13
C GLY A 255 -16.37 -1.16 43.48
N THR A 256 -16.17 -2.46 43.26
CA THR A 256 -15.03 -2.97 42.49
C THR A 256 -15.22 -2.66 41.01
N VAL A 257 -14.32 -1.87 40.43
CA VAL A 257 -14.39 -1.46 39.02
C VAL A 257 -13.79 -2.56 38.14
N THR A 258 -14.35 -2.81 36.97
CA THR A 258 -13.80 -3.74 35.98
C THR A 258 -12.47 -3.23 35.43
N HIS A 259 -11.52 -4.13 35.15
CA HIS A 259 -10.25 -3.75 34.53
C HIS A 259 -10.48 -3.07 33.18
N GLY A 260 -9.94 -1.86 32.98
CA GLY A 260 -10.08 -1.16 31.70
C GLY A 260 -9.54 -1.98 30.52
N LEU A 261 -8.44 -2.70 30.72
CA LEU A 261 -7.87 -3.58 29.70
C LEU A 261 -8.79 -4.77 29.34
N TRP A 262 -9.68 -5.20 30.25
CA TRP A 262 -10.73 -6.15 29.90
C TRP A 262 -11.74 -5.51 28.94
N THR A 263 -12.19 -4.28 29.22
CA THR A 263 -13.12 -3.54 28.36
C THR A 263 -12.51 -3.32 26.96
N SER A 264 -11.23 -2.94 26.89
CA SER A 264 -10.50 -2.83 25.62
C SER A 264 -10.43 -4.18 24.87
N ALA A 265 -10.10 -5.27 25.55
CA ALA A 265 -10.06 -6.60 24.93
C ALA A 265 -11.44 -7.05 24.43
N SER A 266 -12.51 -6.76 25.18
CA SER A 266 -13.89 -7.04 24.81
C SER A 266 -14.30 -6.27 23.54
N THR A 267 -14.07 -4.95 23.51
CA THR A 267 -14.32 -4.12 22.32
C THR A 267 -13.50 -4.58 21.12
N ARG A 268 -12.21 -4.91 21.31
CA ARG A 268 -11.36 -5.48 20.24
C ARG A 268 -11.94 -6.79 19.69
N SER A 269 -12.46 -7.67 20.55
CA SER A 269 -13.11 -8.93 20.12
C SER A 269 -14.35 -8.68 19.27
N ILE A 270 -15.13 -7.63 19.56
CA ILE A 270 -16.27 -7.23 18.72
C ILE A 270 -15.78 -6.81 17.32
N VAL A 271 -14.73 -5.96 17.24
CA VAL A 271 -14.12 -5.57 15.95
C VAL A 271 -13.60 -6.79 15.18
N GLU A 272 -12.99 -7.74 15.87
CA GLU A 272 -12.50 -8.99 15.27
C GLU A 272 -13.63 -9.81 14.64
N ARG A 273 -14.75 -9.96 15.33
CA ARG A 273 -15.90 -10.74 14.84
C ARG A 273 -16.62 -10.05 13.69
N ILE A 274 -16.88 -8.74 13.81
CA ILE A 274 -17.71 -8.00 12.85
C ILE A 274 -16.89 -7.55 11.64
N VAL A 275 -15.71 -6.97 11.84
CA VAL A 275 -14.93 -6.33 10.77
C VAL A 275 -13.83 -7.24 10.23
N ALA A 276 -13.11 -7.92 11.13
CA ALA A 276 -12.10 -8.88 10.72
C ALA A 276 -12.70 -10.22 10.28
N CYS A 277 -14.01 -10.44 10.47
CA CYS A 277 -14.72 -11.67 10.12
C CYS A 277 -14.12 -12.94 10.78
N GLY A 278 -13.64 -12.82 12.03
CA GLY A 278 -13.02 -13.93 12.75
C GLY A 278 -11.56 -14.21 12.37
N HIS A 279 -10.92 -13.30 11.64
CA HIS A 279 -9.50 -13.36 11.28
C HIS A 279 -8.66 -12.41 12.15
N PRO A 280 -8.23 -12.82 13.36
CA PRO A 280 -7.48 -11.97 14.29
C PRO A 280 -6.18 -11.40 13.69
N GLU A 281 -5.58 -12.11 12.72
CA GLU A 281 -4.39 -11.69 12.00
C GLU A 281 -4.55 -10.39 11.22
N ARG A 282 -5.79 -9.99 10.89
CA ARG A 282 -6.07 -8.73 10.18
C ARG A 282 -5.97 -7.52 11.11
N ILE A 283 -6.09 -7.67 12.42
CA ILE A 283 -5.97 -6.54 13.36
C ILE A 283 -4.49 -6.21 13.56
N ARG A 284 -4.05 -5.06 13.05
CA ARG A 284 -2.64 -4.62 13.10
C ARG A 284 -2.35 -3.64 14.22
N ALA A 285 -3.31 -2.79 14.55
CA ALA A 285 -3.20 -1.92 15.71
C ALA A 285 -4.55 -1.75 16.39
N HIS A 286 -4.53 -1.57 17.69
CA HIS A 286 -5.70 -1.27 18.50
C HIS A 286 -5.30 -0.28 19.59
N SER A 287 -5.87 0.92 19.55
CA SER A 287 -5.75 1.91 20.61
C SER A 287 -7.06 2.03 21.37
N ALA A 288 -6.97 2.29 22.67
CA ALA A 288 -8.10 2.46 23.56
C ALA A 288 -7.85 3.65 24.49
N GLU A 289 -8.79 4.59 24.50
CA GLU A 289 -8.88 5.73 25.41
C GLU A 289 -10.01 5.47 26.41
N PHE A 290 -9.63 5.39 27.69
CA PHE A 290 -10.56 5.08 28.78
C PHE A 290 -11.22 6.36 29.26
N ILE A 291 -12.55 6.43 29.11
CA ILE A 291 -13.33 7.65 29.39
C ILE A 291 -13.95 7.56 30.77
N ASP A 292 -14.62 6.44 31.05
CA ASP A 292 -15.37 6.23 32.29
C ASP A 292 -15.24 4.78 32.78
N MET A 293 -15.61 4.58 34.04
CA MET A 293 -15.54 3.32 34.75
C MET A 293 -16.70 2.40 34.36
N VAL A 294 -16.42 1.10 34.39
CA VAL A 294 -17.39 0.04 34.14
C VAL A 294 -17.41 -0.88 35.36
N PHE A 295 -18.59 -1.35 35.76
CA PHE A 295 -18.76 -2.22 36.92
C PHE A 295 -19.17 -3.64 36.51
N PRO A 296 -18.91 -4.65 37.37
CA PRO A 296 -19.41 -6.00 37.15
C PRO A 296 -20.90 -6.02 36.86
N THR A 297 -21.32 -6.91 35.95
CA THR A 297 -22.71 -7.06 35.44
C THR A 297 -23.25 -5.93 34.54
N ASP A 298 -22.49 -4.85 34.32
CA ASP A 298 -22.87 -3.81 33.36
C ASP A 298 -23.08 -4.40 31.96
N ARG A 299 -23.99 -3.79 31.20
CA ARG A 299 -24.29 -4.15 29.82
C ARG A 299 -23.73 -3.07 28.91
N LEU A 300 -22.85 -3.47 28.02
CA LEU A 300 -22.16 -2.57 27.11
C LEU A 300 -22.65 -2.79 25.68
N SER A 301 -22.80 -1.70 24.94
CA SER A 301 -23.02 -1.68 23.49
C SER A 301 -21.89 -0.93 22.80
N THR A 302 -21.36 -1.48 21.71
CA THR A 302 -20.27 -0.88 20.96
C THR A 302 -20.74 -0.44 19.58
N GLU A 303 -20.64 0.86 19.31
CA GLU A 303 -20.77 1.43 17.97
C GLU A 303 -19.45 1.22 17.21
N LEU A 304 -19.53 0.83 15.92
CA LEU A 304 -18.37 0.67 15.04
C LEU A 304 -18.57 1.48 13.76
N ASP A 305 -17.64 2.37 13.45
CA ASP A 305 -17.68 3.18 12.23
C ASP A 305 -16.38 3.00 11.44
N HIS A 306 -16.50 2.78 10.13
CA HIS A 306 -15.37 2.84 9.21
C HIS A 306 -15.14 4.30 8.81
N VAL A 307 -14.08 4.91 9.34
CA VAL A 307 -13.87 6.37 9.27
C VAL A 307 -12.76 6.79 8.31
N GLY A 308 -12.00 5.85 7.78
CA GLY A 308 -10.89 6.13 6.88
C GLY A 308 -10.02 4.92 6.60
N MET A 309 -8.91 5.15 5.92
CA MET A 309 -7.96 4.16 5.47
C MET A 309 -6.55 4.55 5.87
N LYS A 310 -5.71 3.57 6.20
CA LYS A 310 -4.29 3.79 6.48
C LYS A 310 -3.41 2.71 5.87
N SER A 311 -2.62 3.04 4.86
CA SER A 311 -1.71 2.08 4.19
C SER A 311 -2.37 0.73 3.82
N GLY A 312 -3.61 0.75 3.34
CA GLY A 312 -4.38 -0.43 2.98
C GLY A 312 -5.13 -1.10 4.15
N CYS A 313 -5.03 -0.57 5.37
CA CYS A 313 -5.87 -0.97 6.50
C CYS A 313 -7.10 -0.07 6.61
N MET A 314 -8.24 -0.65 6.97
CA MET A 314 -9.44 0.06 7.38
C MET A 314 -9.21 0.66 8.77
N LEU A 315 -9.57 1.94 8.95
CA LEU A 315 -9.61 2.60 10.25
C LEU A 315 -11.01 2.48 10.83
N VAL A 316 -11.14 1.64 11.84
CA VAL A 316 -12.40 1.42 12.54
C VAL A 316 -12.38 2.20 13.84
N LYS A 317 -13.24 3.21 13.94
CA LYS A 317 -13.51 3.89 15.20
C LYS A 317 -14.56 3.09 15.97
N SER A 318 -14.31 2.84 17.24
CA SER A 318 -15.27 2.15 18.10
C SER A 318 -15.61 3.03 19.29
N ARG A 319 -16.89 3.10 19.65
CA ARG A 319 -17.37 3.80 20.84
C ARG A 319 -18.20 2.83 21.66
N THR A 320 -17.71 2.48 22.85
CA THR A 320 -18.44 1.61 23.77
C THR A 320 -19.20 2.46 24.76
N LEU A 321 -20.50 2.17 24.87
CA LEU A 321 -21.47 2.85 25.72
C LEU A 321 -21.96 1.88 26.79
N ASN A 322 -22.22 2.39 27.99
CA ASN A 322 -22.99 1.69 28.99
C ASN A 322 -24.50 1.76 28.66
N ILE A 323 -25.33 1.00 29.37
CA ILE A 323 -26.78 0.90 29.11
C ILE A 323 -27.53 2.23 29.20
N ASP A 324 -26.98 3.19 29.95
CA ASP A 324 -27.49 4.56 30.10
C ASP A 324 -27.08 5.49 28.94
N GLY A 325 -26.27 5.00 27.98
CA GLY A 325 -25.73 5.77 26.86
C GLY A 325 -24.43 6.51 27.18
N THR A 326 -23.88 6.37 28.38
CA THR A 326 -22.63 7.02 28.78
C THR A 326 -21.44 6.37 28.07
N PRO A 327 -20.58 7.14 27.39
CA PRO A 327 -19.40 6.59 26.72
C PRO A 327 -18.32 6.20 27.74
N VAL A 328 -17.91 4.93 27.71
CA VAL A 328 -16.92 4.38 28.63
C VAL A 328 -15.54 4.18 27.98
N LEU A 329 -15.52 3.93 26.66
CA LEU A 329 -14.29 3.62 25.93
C LEU A 329 -14.39 4.10 24.48
N ASN A 330 -13.36 4.81 24.02
CA ASN A 330 -13.13 5.08 22.60
C ASN A 330 -11.96 4.23 22.10
N CYS A 331 -12.10 3.61 20.93
CA CYS A 331 -11.01 2.89 20.29
C CYS A 331 -10.82 3.31 18.84
N VAL A 332 -9.59 3.15 18.35
CA VAL A 332 -9.28 3.14 16.93
C VAL A 332 -8.54 1.85 16.62
N THR A 333 -9.06 1.07 15.69
CA THR A 333 -8.49 -0.21 15.29
C THR A 333 -8.10 -0.17 13.82
N GLU A 334 -6.85 -0.51 13.52
CA GLU A 334 -6.34 -0.68 12.16
C GLU A 334 -6.57 -2.15 11.75
N VAL A 335 -7.45 -2.38 10.78
CA VAL A 335 -7.83 -3.72 10.30
C VAL A 335 -7.45 -3.88 8.83
N GLU A 336 -6.62 -4.86 8.49
CA GLU A 336 -6.30 -5.16 7.09
C GLU A 336 -7.57 -5.43 6.29
N GLN A 337 -7.60 -4.95 5.05
CA GLN A 337 -8.63 -5.30 4.09
C GLN A 337 -8.64 -6.83 3.82
N PRO A 338 -9.73 -7.39 3.25
CA PRO A 338 -9.73 -8.77 2.76
C PRO A 338 -8.54 -9.05 1.84
N LEU A 339 -8.03 -10.28 1.82
CA LEU A 339 -6.82 -10.61 1.04
C LEU A 339 -7.03 -10.24 -0.44
N THR A 340 -6.33 -9.19 -0.89
CA THR A 340 -6.57 -8.53 -2.18
C THR A 340 -5.40 -8.78 -3.13
N VAL A 341 -5.72 -9.13 -4.38
CA VAL A 341 -4.77 -9.11 -5.50
C VAL A 341 -5.11 -7.94 -6.43
N TYR A 342 -4.09 -7.23 -6.91
CA TYR A 342 -4.25 -6.22 -7.95
C TYR A 342 -3.80 -6.80 -9.29
N VAL A 343 -4.71 -6.81 -10.27
CA VAL A 343 -4.44 -7.30 -11.62
C VAL A 343 -4.53 -6.18 -12.63
N PHE A 344 -3.62 -6.16 -13.61
CA PHE A 344 -3.53 -5.07 -14.58
C PHE A 344 -3.81 -5.55 -16.00
N THR A 345 -4.65 -4.81 -16.71
CA THR A 345 -5.02 -5.16 -18.10
C THR A 345 -3.87 -4.93 -19.08
N GLY A 346 -3.78 -5.82 -20.07
CA GLY A 346 -2.90 -5.65 -21.22
C GLY A 346 -3.50 -4.76 -22.32
N GLN A 347 -2.88 -4.81 -23.50
CA GLN A 347 -3.38 -4.14 -24.71
C GLN A 347 -4.73 -4.73 -25.17
N GLY A 348 -5.51 -3.91 -25.87
CA GLY A 348 -6.85 -4.25 -26.36
C GLY A 348 -7.97 -3.61 -25.54
N SER A 349 -7.66 -3.08 -24.35
CA SER A 349 -8.62 -2.36 -23.49
C SER A 349 -8.60 -0.84 -23.67
N GLN A 350 -7.66 -0.29 -24.45
CA GLN A 350 -7.51 1.15 -24.62
C GLN A 350 -8.76 1.79 -25.23
N LYS A 351 -9.11 2.99 -24.75
CA LYS A 351 -10.21 3.80 -25.27
C LYS A 351 -9.83 5.28 -25.26
N VAL A 352 -10.37 6.04 -26.20
CA VAL A 352 -10.20 7.49 -26.24
C VAL A 352 -10.72 8.08 -24.92
N GLY A 353 -9.95 8.98 -24.32
CA GLY A 353 -10.30 9.62 -23.04
C GLY A 353 -10.09 8.76 -21.79
N MET A 354 -9.47 7.57 -21.90
CA MET A 354 -9.20 6.73 -20.71
C MET A 354 -8.40 7.50 -19.64
N GLY A 355 -8.80 7.34 -18.38
CA GLY A 355 -8.16 8.02 -17.24
C GLY A 355 -8.38 9.54 -17.16
N MET A 356 -9.05 10.18 -18.13
CA MET A 356 -9.21 11.64 -18.16
C MET A 356 -10.20 12.17 -17.12
N VAL A 357 -11.18 11.38 -16.69
CA VAL A 357 -12.05 11.73 -15.55
C VAL A 357 -11.22 11.85 -14.28
N LEU A 358 -10.39 10.84 -14.02
CA LEU A 358 -9.50 10.84 -12.85
C LEU A 358 -8.44 11.94 -12.93
N TYR A 359 -7.90 12.23 -14.13
CA TYR A 359 -7.00 13.36 -14.37
C TYR A 359 -7.62 14.69 -13.91
N GLN A 360 -8.92 14.89 -14.10
CA GLN A 360 -9.62 16.12 -13.71
C GLN A 360 -9.89 16.18 -12.20
N GLN A 361 -10.17 15.04 -11.56
CA GLN A 361 -10.62 14.96 -10.17
C GLN A 361 -9.50 14.75 -9.15
N SER A 362 -8.42 14.05 -9.51
CA SER A 362 -7.37 13.65 -8.59
C SER A 362 -6.05 14.39 -8.85
N PRO A 363 -5.49 15.11 -7.87
CA PRO A 363 -4.18 15.75 -8.02
C PRO A 363 -3.05 14.74 -8.21
N ALA A 364 -3.12 13.57 -7.55
CA ALA A 364 -2.15 12.48 -7.74
C ALA A 364 -2.14 11.97 -9.18
N ALA A 365 -3.32 11.66 -9.72
CA ALA A 365 -3.45 11.17 -11.08
C ALA A 365 -2.98 12.22 -12.11
N ARG A 366 -3.36 13.49 -11.91
CA ARG A 366 -2.94 14.60 -12.77
C ARG A 366 -1.42 14.74 -12.80
N ALA A 367 -0.76 14.70 -11.64
CA ALA A 367 0.69 14.78 -11.53
C ALA A 367 1.42 13.63 -12.25
N VAL A 368 0.83 12.42 -12.30
CA VAL A 368 1.39 11.31 -13.09
C VAL A 368 1.29 11.61 -14.59
N TRP A 369 0.11 11.99 -15.07
CA TRP A 369 -0.11 12.32 -16.48
C TRP A 369 0.74 13.49 -16.96
N ASP A 370 0.83 14.57 -16.18
CA ASP A 370 1.60 15.76 -16.56
C ASP A 370 3.10 15.44 -16.62
N ARG A 371 3.63 14.67 -15.65
CA ARG A 371 5.02 14.20 -15.69
C ARG A 371 5.28 13.29 -16.88
N ALA A 372 4.38 12.34 -17.15
CA ALA A 372 4.52 11.44 -18.29
C ALA A 372 4.50 12.22 -19.62
N ASN A 373 3.56 13.15 -19.78
CA ASN A 373 3.46 13.99 -20.96
C ASN A 373 4.70 14.86 -21.16
N ASN A 374 5.20 15.49 -20.08
CA ASN A 374 6.41 16.31 -20.14
C ASN A 374 7.64 15.49 -20.52
N HIS A 375 7.78 14.27 -19.97
CA HIS A 375 8.85 13.34 -20.35
C HIS A 375 8.76 12.95 -21.82
N MET A 376 7.58 12.53 -22.29
CA MET A 376 7.38 12.14 -23.70
C MET A 376 7.61 13.29 -24.68
N LEU A 377 7.22 14.52 -24.32
CA LEU A 377 7.51 15.73 -25.11
C LEU A 377 9.00 16.04 -25.14
N ALA A 378 9.68 16.04 -23.99
CA ALA A 378 11.08 16.41 -23.89
C ALA A 378 12.03 15.39 -24.54
N THR A 379 11.68 14.10 -24.45
CA THR A 379 12.53 12.98 -24.89
C THR A 379 12.22 12.58 -26.33
N TYR A 380 10.95 12.56 -26.73
CA TYR A 380 10.51 11.98 -28.00
C TYR A 380 9.65 12.92 -28.86
N ASN A 381 9.34 14.13 -28.38
CA ASN A 381 8.42 15.08 -29.00
C ASN A 381 7.03 14.47 -29.26
N ILE A 382 6.52 13.73 -28.27
CA ILE A 382 5.21 13.08 -28.32
C ILE A 382 4.29 13.77 -27.31
N ASN A 383 3.18 14.33 -27.77
CA ASN A 383 2.13 14.85 -26.89
C ASN A 383 1.20 13.69 -26.49
N LEU A 384 1.51 13.05 -25.37
CA LEU A 384 0.78 11.88 -24.88
C LEU A 384 -0.69 12.23 -24.56
N LEU A 385 -0.93 13.40 -23.97
CA LEU A 385 -2.29 13.84 -23.62
C LEU A 385 -3.15 14.04 -24.87
N ASP A 386 -2.60 14.60 -25.93
CA ASP A 386 -3.30 14.77 -27.21
C ASP A 386 -3.67 13.40 -27.82
N ILE A 387 -2.73 12.45 -27.83
CA ILE A 387 -2.98 11.10 -28.33
C ILE A 387 -4.13 10.42 -27.58
N VAL A 388 -4.18 10.54 -26.25
CA VAL A 388 -5.22 9.91 -25.44
C VAL A 388 -6.57 10.63 -25.58
N ARG A 389 -6.57 11.96 -25.72
CA ARG A 389 -7.81 12.77 -25.77
C ARG A 389 -8.45 12.79 -27.16
N ALA A 390 -7.65 12.88 -28.21
CA ALA A 390 -8.11 13.12 -29.58
C ALA A 390 -7.88 11.94 -30.53
N ASN A 391 -6.97 11.01 -30.20
CA ASN A 391 -6.57 9.90 -31.06
C ASN A 391 -6.29 10.33 -32.52
N PRO A 392 -5.33 11.25 -32.73
CA PRO A 392 -5.01 11.75 -34.07
C PRO A 392 -4.51 10.62 -34.96
N VAL A 393 -4.73 10.73 -36.27
CA VAL A 393 -4.29 9.72 -37.26
C VAL A 393 -2.82 9.84 -37.62
N GLU A 394 -2.23 11.02 -37.41
CA GLU A 394 -0.82 11.27 -37.65
C GLU A 394 -0.23 12.25 -36.64
N HIS A 395 1.09 12.15 -36.44
CA HIS A 395 1.85 13.06 -35.59
C HIS A 395 3.25 13.24 -36.17
N THR A 396 3.60 14.50 -36.46
CA THR A 396 4.89 14.84 -37.07
C THR A 396 5.87 15.37 -36.03
N ILE A 397 7.04 14.76 -35.99
CA ILE A 397 8.16 15.16 -35.15
C ILE A 397 9.15 15.96 -35.99
N ASN A 398 9.58 17.10 -35.46
CA ASN A 398 10.62 17.93 -36.08
C ASN A 398 11.94 17.77 -35.32
N PHE A 399 13.03 17.49 -36.04
CA PHE A 399 14.36 17.29 -35.48
C PHE A 399 15.30 18.49 -35.68
N ARG A 400 14.78 19.63 -36.15
CA ARG A 400 15.58 20.84 -36.38
C ARG A 400 15.97 21.53 -35.05
N GLY A 401 17.18 22.08 -35.01
CA GLY A 401 17.73 22.81 -33.86
C GLY A 401 18.21 21.90 -32.72
N ARG A 402 18.89 22.48 -31.72
CA ARG A 402 19.57 21.73 -30.64
C ARG A 402 18.65 20.74 -29.90
N ALA A 403 17.40 21.13 -29.66
CA ALA A 403 16.43 20.25 -29.00
C ALA A 403 16.01 19.09 -29.91
N GLY A 404 15.74 19.35 -31.19
CA GLY A 404 15.38 18.34 -32.18
C GLY A 404 16.51 17.34 -32.44
N GLU A 405 17.77 17.80 -32.51
CA GLU A 405 18.95 16.93 -32.64
C GLU A 405 19.12 16.00 -31.43
N ARG A 406 18.78 16.47 -30.22
CA ARG A 406 18.77 15.62 -29.02
C ARG A 406 17.68 14.56 -29.12
N ILE A 407 16.48 14.92 -29.55
CA ILE A 407 15.38 13.97 -29.75
C ILE A 407 15.76 12.93 -30.81
N LEU A 408 16.34 13.34 -31.94
CA LEU A 408 16.81 12.41 -32.97
C LEU A 408 17.86 11.43 -32.42
N ARG A 409 18.82 11.93 -31.63
CA ARG A 409 19.80 11.08 -30.93
C ARG A 409 19.12 10.07 -30.01
N ASN A 410 18.06 10.45 -29.31
CA ASN A 410 17.30 9.52 -28.48
C ASN A 410 16.73 8.38 -29.34
N TYR A 411 16.06 8.70 -30.46
CA TYR A 411 15.54 7.69 -31.40
C TYR A 411 16.63 6.79 -31.99
N MET A 412 17.81 7.33 -32.29
CA MET A 412 18.95 6.56 -32.81
C MET A 412 19.61 5.67 -31.75
N ALA A 413 19.44 5.99 -30.46
CA ALA A 413 19.98 5.19 -29.36
C ALA A 413 19.12 3.94 -29.06
N CYS A 414 17.89 3.88 -29.56
CA CYS A 414 16.92 2.81 -29.26
C CYS A 414 17.26 1.43 -29.84
N GLY A 415 18.24 1.36 -30.74
CA GLY A 415 18.65 0.13 -31.42
C GLY A 415 19.48 0.44 -32.65
N LYS A 416 20.35 -0.50 -33.04
CA LYS A 416 21.13 -0.42 -34.28
C LYS A 416 20.86 -1.67 -35.13
N PRO A 417 20.26 -1.53 -36.34
CA PRO A 417 19.74 -0.30 -36.96
C PRO A 417 18.54 0.31 -36.22
N SER A 418 18.15 1.54 -36.58
CA SER A 418 17.01 2.26 -35.96
C SER A 418 15.76 1.38 -35.92
N LEU A 419 15.11 1.32 -34.75
CA LEU A 419 13.84 0.60 -34.56
C LEU A 419 12.66 1.28 -35.26
N VAL A 420 12.81 2.53 -35.69
CA VAL A 420 11.79 3.26 -36.45
C VAL A 420 12.12 3.15 -37.93
N PRO A 421 11.32 2.40 -38.72
CA PRO A 421 11.59 2.20 -40.14
C PRO A 421 11.64 3.53 -40.91
N GLY A 422 12.68 3.73 -41.70
CA GLY A 422 12.87 4.93 -42.52
C GLY A 422 13.44 6.16 -41.79
N LEU A 423 13.60 6.11 -40.47
CA LEU A 423 14.24 7.18 -39.71
C LEU A 423 15.77 6.99 -39.71
N THR A 424 16.51 8.02 -40.14
CA THR A 424 17.98 8.05 -40.19
C THR A 424 18.55 9.23 -39.42
N ALA A 425 19.87 9.25 -39.19
CA ALA A 425 20.55 10.34 -38.49
C ALA A 425 20.51 11.68 -39.25
N GLU A 426 20.19 11.64 -40.55
CA GLU A 426 20.08 12.81 -41.44
C GLU A 426 18.63 13.32 -41.55
N SER A 427 17.66 12.62 -40.94
CA SER A 427 16.25 12.97 -41.02
C SER A 427 15.95 14.31 -40.33
N SER A 428 15.31 15.25 -41.05
CA SER A 428 14.93 16.55 -40.46
C SER A 428 13.56 16.55 -39.77
N SER A 429 12.71 15.58 -40.12
CA SER A 429 11.42 15.30 -39.50
C SER A 429 11.03 13.84 -39.72
N PHE A 430 10.03 13.36 -38.97
CA PHE A 430 9.42 12.04 -39.16
C PHE A 430 7.96 12.07 -38.74
N THR A 431 7.09 11.40 -39.50
CA THR A 431 5.65 11.38 -39.25
C THR A 431 5.20 9.96 -38.91
N PHE A 432 4.67 9.78 -37.71
CA PHE A 432 3.93 8.58 -37.35
C PHE A 432 2.54 8.64 -37.97
N GLN A 433 2.08 7.54 -38.57
CA GLN A 433 0.75 7.44 -39.17
C GLN A 433 0.09 6.11 -38.78
N ALA A 434 -1.19 6.17 -38.42
CA ALA A 434 -2.03 5.00 -38.15
C ALA A 434 -3.48 5.27 -38.58
N ALA A 435 -4.00 4.45 -39.49
CA ALA A 435 -5.34 4.64 -40.07
C ALA A 435 -6.47 4.65 -39.02
N SER A 436 -6.36 3.84 -37.97
CA SER A 436 -7.30 3.76 -36.85
C SER A 436 -6.99 4.75 -35.72
N GLY A 437 -6.06 5.69 -35.93
CA GLY A 437 -5.55 6.61 -34.93
C GLY A 437 -4.35 6.07 -34.14
N LEU A 438 -3.47 6.99 -33.71
CA LEU A 438 -2.21 6.68 -33.05
C LEU A 438 -2.37 6.01 -31.69
N LEU A 439 -3.50 6.19 -30.98
CA LEU A 439 -3.77 5.49 -29.73
C LEU A 439 -3.83 3.96 -29.92
N ASN A 440 -4.12 3.50 -31.14
CA ASN A 440 -4.15 2.08 -31.50
C ASN A 440 -2.81 1.56 -32.05
N ALA A 441 -1.82 2.43 -32.23
CA ALA A 441 -0.47 2.00 -32.59
C ALA A 441 0.29 1.58 -31.32
N THR A 442 0.81 0.36 -31.34
CA THR A 442 1.37 -0.37 -30.18
C THR A 442 2.33 0.45 -29.32
N GLN A 443 3.22 1.24 -29.92
CA GLN A 443 4.18 2.09 -29.21
C GLN A 443 3.54 3.21 -28.40
N PHE A 444 2.39 3.74 -28.80
CA PHE A 444 1.67 4.77 -28.03
C PHE A 444 0.63 4.13 -27.09
N THR A 445 -0.03 3.06 -27.52
CA THR A 445 -0.99 2.31 -26.69
C THR A 445 -0.36 1.87 -25.37
N GLN A 446 0.87 1.34 -25.43
CA GLN A 446 1.57 0.86 -24.23
C GLN A 446 1.86 1.99 -23.24
N VAL A 447 2.41 3.10 -23.72
CA VAL A 447 2.71 4.29 -22.90
C VAL A 447 1.43 4.82 -22.26
N ALA A 448 0.34 4.90 -23.03
CA ALA A 448 -0.93 5.42 -22.55
C ALA A 448 -1.58 4.52 -21.49
N LEU A 449 -1.61 3.20 -21.69
CA LEU A 449 -2.17 2.24 -20.73
C LEU A 449 -1.39 2.22 -19.42
N VAL A 450 -0.07 2.25 -19.49
CA VAL A 450 0.81 2.31 -18.31
C VAL A 450 0.57 3.60 -17.54
N THR A 451 0.51 4.75 -18.23
CA THR A 451 0.27 6.03 -17.57
C THR A 451 -1.11 6.06 -16.89
N ALA A 452 -2.15 5.52 -17.53
CA ALA A 452 -3.48 5.41 -16.95
C ALA A 452 -3.49 4.51 -15.69
N ALA A 453 -2.81 3.36 -15.73
CA ALA A 453 -2.71 2.46 -14.60
C ALA A 453 -1.95 3.08 -13.41
N LEU A 454 -0.82 3.74 -13.68
CA LEU A 454 -0.04 4.43 -12.66
C LEU A 454 -0.83 5.60 -12.05
N ALA A 455 -1.58 6.34 -12.85
CA ALA A 455 -2.43 7.43 -12.37
C ALA A 455 -3.56 6.92 -11.47
N ALA A 456 -4.19 5.79 -11.81
CA ALA A 456 -5.20 5.14 -10.97
C ALA A 456 -4.62 4.67 -9.64
N VAL A 457 -3.47 4.00 -9.66
CA VAL A 457 -2.82 3.53 -8.42
C VAL A 457 -2.32 4.70 -7.57
N ALA A 458 -1.81 5.77 -8.16
CA ALA A 458 -1.38 6.95 -7.41
C ALA A 458 -2.54 7.59 -6.64
N ASP A 459 -3.74 7.65 -7.23
CA ASP A 459 -4.96 8.11 -6.53
C ASP A 459 -5.36 7.15 -5.41
N MET A 460 -5.33 5.83 -5.65
CA MET A 460 -5.61 4.84 -4.61
C MET A 460 -4.62 4.91 -3.44
N GLN A 461 -3.33 5.12 -3.72
CA GLN A 461 -2.28 5.27 -2.72
C GLN A 461 -2.48 6.54 -1.89
N MET A 462 -2.81 7.67 -2.53
CA MET A 462 -3.14 8.93 -1.85
C MET A 462 -4.33 8.78 -0.89
N ARG A 463 -5.24 7.83 -1.17
CA ARG A 463 -6.39 7.52 -0.32
C ARG A 463 -6.17 6.34 0.63
N GLY A 464 -4.93 5.86 0.76
CA GLY A 464 -4.58 4.76 1.66
C GLY A 464 -5.24 3.41 1.30
N LEU A 465 -5.70 3.21 0.07
CA LEU A 465 -6.49 2.03 -0.34
C LEU A 465 -5.64 0.80 -0.70
N VAL A 466 -4.36 1.01 -1.00
CA VAL A 466 -3.47 -0.05 -1.51
C VAL A 466 -2.84 -0.83 -0.36
N GLN A 467 -3.05 -2.14 -0.33
CA GLN A 467 -2.36 -3.03 0.61
C GLN A 467 -0.87 -3.14 0.30
N THR A 468 -0.02 -2.96 1.31
CA THR A 468 1.46 -2.93 1.17
C THR A 468 2.04 -4.21 0.54
N HIS A 469 1.52 -5.39 0.91
CA HIS A 469 2.03 -6.69 0.47
C HIS A 469 1.04 -7.46 -0.42
N ALA A 470 0.09 -6.77 -1.06
CA ALA A 470 -0.83 -7.43 -1.98
C ALA A 470 -0.09 -8.10 -3.12
N VAL A 471 -0.56 -9.29 -3.50
CA VAL A 471 -0.13 -9.99 -4.70
C VAL A 471 -0.46 -9.12 -5.92
N ILE A 472 0.45 -9.08 -6.88
CA ILE A 472 0.32 -8.31 -8.11
C ILE A 472 0.56 -9.23 -9.31
N ALA A 473 -0.27 -9.07 -10.33
CA ALA A 473 -0.11 -9.73 -11.61
C ALA A 473 -0.62 -8.81 -12.71
N GLY A 474 -0.25 -9.07 -13.96
CA GLY A 474 -0.86 -8.33 -15.05
C GLY A 474 -0.69 -9.06 -16.35
N HIS A 475 -1.71 -8.96 -17.20
CA HIS A 475 -1.77 -9.72 -18.44
C HIS A 475 -0.97 -9.00 -19.52
N SER A 476 0.06 -9.66 -20.07
CA SER A 476 0.97 -9.09 -21.08
C SER A 476 1.57 -7.75 -20.61
N LEU A 477 1.25 -6.62 -21.28
CA LEU A 477 1.65 -5.27 -20.87
C LEU A 477 1.30 -4.97 -19.40
N GLY A 478 0.20 -5.53 -18.89
CA GLY A 478 -0.22 -5.34 -17.51
C GLY A 478 0.86 -5.75 -16.50
N GLU A 479 1.76 -6.69 -16.83
CA GLU A 479 2.88 -7.08 -15.96
C GLU A 479 3.80 -5.90 -15.67
N LEU A 480 4.09 -5.08 -16.69
CA LEU A 480 4.88 -3.86 -16.55
C LEU A 480 4.11 -2.78 -15.79
N CYS A 481 2.79 -2.66 -16.01
CA CYS A 481 1.94 -1.77 -15.23
C CYS A 481 1.96 -2.14 -13.74
N ALA A 482 1.82 -3.42 -13.42
CA ALA A 482 1.82 -3.93 -12.05
C ALA A 482 3.13 -3.62 -11.33
N LEU A 483 4.26 -3.91 -11.98
CA LEU A 483 5.58 -3.62 -11.44
C LEU A 483 5.78 -2.12 -11.24
N ALA A 484 5.48 -1.28 -12.23
CA ALA A 484 5.70 0.16 -12.11
C ALA A 484 4.74 0.86 -11.14
N ALA A 485 3.52 0.35 -10.95
CA ALA A 485 2.53 1.01 -10.11
C ALA A 485 2.64 0.61 -8.63
N LEU A 486 2.99 -0.65 -8.35
CA LEU A 486 2.91 -1.22 -6.99
C LEU A 486 4.26 -1.68 -6.43
N THR A 487 5.33 -1.58 -7.20
CA THR A 487 6.70 -1.82 -6.75
C THR A 487 7.57 -0.61 -7.04
N ASP A 488 8.74 -0.56 -6.40
CA ASP A 488 9.69 0.55 -6.59
C ASP A 488 10.80 0.22 -7.59
N VAL A 489 10.64 -0.86 -8.36
CA VAL A 489 11.66 -1.32 -9.31
C VAL A 489 11.88 -0.29 -10.42
N PHE A 490 10.82 0.38 -10.87
CA PHE A 490 10.86 1.31 -12.00
C PHE A 490 10.42 2.69 -11.59
N THR A 491 11.12 3.72 -12.09
CA THR A 491 10.56 5.08 -12.07
C THR A 491 9.55 5.24 -13.20
N LEU A 492 8.67 6.24 -13.09
CA LEU A 492 7.72 6.59 -14.16
C LEU A 492 8.45 6.76 -15.50
N ASN A 493 9.48 7.60 -15.55
CA ASN A 493 10.19 7.91 -16.80
C ASN A 493 10.88 6.68 -17.40
N ASP A 494 11.52 5.86 -16.57
CA ASP A 494 12.14 4.62 -17.04
C ASP A 494 11.10 3.66 -17.61
N MET A 495 9.95 3.53 -16.96
CA MET A 495 8.88 2.67 -17.45
C MET A 495 8.31 3.17 -18.78
N LEU A 496 8.11 4.48 -18.94
CA LEU A 496 7.64 5.07 -20.21
C LEU A 496 8.61 4.78 -21.36
N ASP A 497 9.92 4.91 -21.13
CA ASP A 497 10.95 4.56 -22.10
C ASP A 497 10.90 3.06 -22.46
N ILE A 498 10.86 2.19 -21.43
CA ILE A 498 10.81 0.73 -21.60
C ILE A 498 9.62 0.32 -22.47
N VAL A 499 8.43 0.84 -22.18
CA VAL A 499 7.20 0.42 -22.89
C VAL A 499 7.08 1.05 -24.27
N PHE A 500 7.64 2.23 -24.47
CA PHE A 500 7.77 2.84 -25.80
C PHE A 500 8.70 1.99 -26.68
N TYR A 501 9.88 1.62 -26.17
CA TYR A 501 10.81 0.73 -26.88
C TYR A 501 10.25 -0.66 -27.10
N ARG A 502 9.57 -1.24 -26.11
CA ARG A 502 8.87 -2.52 -26.27
C ARG A 502 7.91 -2.47 -27.45
N GLY A 503 7.14 -1.39 -27.58
CA GLY A 503 6.23 -1.21 -28.71
C GLY A 503 6.92 -1.03 -30.06
N LEU A 504 8.05 -0.30 -30.10
CA LEU A 504 8.84 -0.15 -31.32
C LEU A 504 9.48 -1.48 -31.76
N ILE A 505 10.07 -2.25 -30.84
CA ILE A 505 10.66 -3.57 -31.12
C ILE A 505 9.61 -4.53 -31.69
N MET A 506 8.41 -4.54 -31.08
CA MET A 506 7.29 -5.35 -31.56
C MET A 506 6.87 -4.98 -32.99
N GLN A 507 6.84 -3.69 -33.31
CA GLN A 507 6.48 -3.20 -34.64
C GLN A 507 7.58 -3.44 -35.68
N SER A 508 8.85 -3.29 -35.30
CA SER A 508 9.99 -3.48 -36.22
C SER A 508 10.21 -4.95 -36.61
N ALA A 509 9.77 -5.89 -35.78
CA ALA A 509 9.90 -7.32 -36.04
C ALA A 509 8.98 -7.83 -37.17
N VAL A 510 7.98 -7.05 -37.57
CA VAL A 510 7.03 -7.43 -38.60
C VAL A 510 7.46 -6.86 -39.94
N GLN A 511 7.84 -7.73 -40.87
CA GLN A 511 8.14 -7.34 -42.24
C GLN A 511 6.84 -7.04 -43.00
N ARG A 512 6.84 -5.92 -43.73
CA ARG A 512 5.74 -5.56 -44.61
C ARG A 512 6.03 -6.08 -46.01
N ASP A 513 5.02 -6.60 -46.69
CA ASP A 513 5.16 -7.08 -48.06
C ASP A 513 5.30 -5.91 -49.06
N LYS A 514 5.40 -6.26 -50.36
CA LYS A 514 5.52 -5.28 -51.46
C LYS A 514 4.30 -4.35 -51.59
N HIS A 515 3.16 -4.72 -51.00
CA HIS A 515 1.93 -3.95 -50.96
C HIS A 515 1.75 -3.20 -49.63
N ASN A 516 2.78 -3.18 -48.77
CA ASN A 516 2.77 -2.58 -47.43
C ASN A 516 1.74 -3.21 -46.47
N THR A 517 1.31 -4.44 -46.75
CA THR A 517 0.41 -5.23 -45.91
C THR A 517 1.22 -6.12 -44.97
N ILE A 518 0.60 -6.45 -43.84
CA ILE A 518 1.17 -7.29 -42.79
C ILE A 518 0.45 -8.63 -42.82
N ASP A 519 1.19 -9.71 -43.02
CA ASP A 519 0.65 -11.08 -43.14
C ASP A 519 0.58 -11.83 -41.80
N TYR A 520 0.38 -11.11 -40.69
CA TYR A 520 0.25 -11.72 -39.36
C TYR A 520 -0.98 -11.22 -38.64
N GLY A 521 -1.52 -12.08 -37.78
CA GLY A 521 -2.67 -11.74 -36.94
C GLY A 521 -2.76 -12.61 -35.69
N MET A 522 -3.86 -12.46 -34.99
CA MET A 522 -4.18 -13.23 -33.79
C MET A 522 -5.66 -13.60 -33.78
N VAL A 523 -5.97 -14.81 -33.33
CA VAL A 523 -7.34 -15.36 -33.22
C VAL A 523 -7.57 -15.86 -31.81
N ALA A 524 -8.65 -15.41 -31.18
CA ALA A 524 -9.14 -16.00 -29.95
C ALA A 524 -9.87 -17.31 -30.27
N VAL A 525 -9.51 -18.39 -29.59
CA VAL A 525 -10.08 -19.73 -29.74
C VAL A 525 -10.84 -20.10 -28.47
N ASP A 526 -12.06 -20.59 -28.64
CA ASP A 526 -12.92 -21.12 -27.57
C ASP A 526 -13.10 -22.64 -27.74
N PRO A 527 -12.24 -23.46 -27.09
CA PRO A 527 -12.32 -24.91 -27.15
C PRO A 527 -13.67 -25.50 -26.75
N SER A 528 -14.42 -24.84 -25.85
CA SER A 528 -15.70 -25.37 -25.36
C SER A 528 -16.78 -25.48 -26.43
N ARG A 529 -16.58 -24.80 -27.57
CA ARG A 529 -17.47 -24.85 -28.73
C ARG A 529 -17.20 -26.02 -29.67
N VAL A 530 -16.13 -26.77 -29.44
CA VAL A 530 -15.78 -27.97 -30.21
C VAL A 530 -16.00 -29.20 -29.30
N PRO A 531 -16.86 -30.17 -29.69
CA PRO A 531 -17.13 -31.34 -28.85
C PRO A 531 -15.88 -32.18 -28.57
N ALA A 532 -15.67 -32.58 -27.31
CA ALA A 532 -14.53 -33.40 -26.87
C ALA A 532 -13.14 -32.79 -27.20
N PHE A 533 -13.04 -31.46 -27.20
CA PHE A 533 -11.83 -30.72 -27.53
C PHE A 533 -11.29 -29.99 -26.30
N ASP A 534 -10.03 -30.25 -25.97
CA ASP A 534 -9.33 -29.63 -24.84
C ASP A 534 -8.01 -28.98 -25.31
N LYS A 535 -7.25 -28.44 -24.34
CA LYS A 535 -5.95 -27.81 -24.59
C LYS A 535 -5.01 -28.68 -25.43
N ARG A 536 -4.97 -29.99 -25.19
CA ARG A 536 -4.09 -30.93 -25.88
C ARG A 536 -4.45 -31.05 -27.35
N GLN A 537 -5.73 -31.16 -27.69
CA GLN A 537 -6.16 -31.24 -29.10
C GLN A 537 -5.88 -29.91 -29.82
N LEU A 538 -6.05 -28.77 -29.14
CA LEU A 538 -5.65 -27.47 -29.71
C LEU A 538 -4.15 -27.44 -30.05
N HIS A 539 -3.29 -27.96 -29.17
CA HIS A 539 -1.87 -28.07 -29.48
C HIS A 539 -1.60 -28.97 -30.68
N LEU A 540 -2.22 -30.16 -30.75
CA LEU A 540 -2.05 -31.06 -31.89
C LEU A 540 -2.50 -30.42 -33.22
N VAL A 541 -3.58 -29.64 -33.22
CA VAL A 541 -4.04 -28.89 -34.41
C VAL A 541 -3.03 -27.81 -34.79
N VAL A 542 -2.58 -27.00 -33.83
CA VAL A 542 -1.60 -25.93 -34.08
C VAL A 542 -0.28 -26.50 -34.58
N ASP A 543 0.20 -27.60 -33.99
CA ASP A 543 1.44 -28.27 -34.38
C ASP A 543 1.32 -28.90 -35.79
N ALA A 544 0.16 -29.46 -36.14
CA ALA A 544 -0.10 -30.02 -37.46
C ALA A 544 -0.15 -28.96 -38.57
N ILE A 545 -0.61 -27.73 -38.26
CA ILE A 545 -0.62 -26.60 -39.20
C ILE A 545 0.77 -26.00 -39.36
N GLY A 546 1.58 -25.97 -38.29
CA GLY A 546 2.86 -25.27 -38.21
C GLY A 546 4.01 -25.79 -39.09
N GLY A 547 3.72 -26.64 -40.08
CA GLY A 547 4.69 -27.13 -41.06
C GLY A 547 5.28 -26.03 -41.95
N GLU A 548 4.47 -25.06 -42.37
CA GLU A 548 4.91 -23.87 -43.12
C GLU A 548 4.42 -22.59 -42.42
N GLY A 549 5.32 -21.66 -42.10
CA GLY A 549 4.97 -20.38 -41.46
C GLY A 549 4.78 -20.39 -39.94
N LEU A 550 4.36 -19.26 -39.37
CA LEU A 550 4.16 -19.08 -37.93
C LEU A 550 2.73 -19.48 -37.54
N ILE A 551 2.57 -20.30 -36.51
CA ILE A 551 1.31 -20.46 -35.76
C ILE A 551 1.63 -20.98 -34.35
N GLN A 552 1.16 -20.31 -33.31
CA GLN A 552 1.47 -20.65 -31.91
C GLN A 552 0.36 -20.20 -30.97
N VAL A 553 0.07 -21.00 -29.94
CA VAL A 553 -0.74 -20.56 -28.80
C VAL A 553 0.10 -19.60 -27.96
N VAL A 554 -0.34 -18.34 -27.87
CA VAL A 554 0.40 -17.24 -27.25
C VAL A 554 -0.25 -16.70 -25.97
N ASN A 555 -1.53 -16.98 -25.74
CA ASN A 555 -2.17 -16.67 -24.46
C ASN A 555 -3.01 -17.85 -23.97
N TYR A 556 -2.73 -18.31 -22.75
CA TYR A 556 -3.51 -19.28 -22.02
C TYR A 556 -4.41 -18.53 -21.03
N ASN A 557 -5.59 -18.07 -21.46
CA ASN A 557 -6.44 -17.15 -20.68
C ASN A 557 -7.38 -17.87 -19.71
N VAL A 558 -8.25 -18.75 -20.21
CA VAL A 558 -9.24 -19.47 -19.40
C VAL A 558 -9.25 -20.93 -19.83
N ARG A 559 -9.12 -21.84 -18.86
CA ARG A 559 -9.03 -23.30 -19.10
C ARG A 559 -10.23 -23.77 -19.90
N ASN A 560 -9.96 -24.40 -21.04
CA ASN A 560 -10.95 -24.96 -21.97
C ASN A 560 -12.01 -23.96 -22.47
N ASN A 561 -11.80 -22.64 -22.33
CA ASN A 561 -12.76 -21.63 -22.79
C ASN A 561 -12.12 -20.50 -23.59
N GLN A 562 -10.89 -20.08 -23.27
CA GLN A 562 -10.28 -18.96 -23.98
C GLN A 562 -8.77 -19.11 -24.11
N TYR A 563 -8.32 -19.22 -25.36
CA TYR A 563 -6.92 -19.24 -25.77
C TYR A 563 -6.73 -18.21 -26.88
N VAL A 564 -5.52 -17.72 -27.09
CA VAL A 564 -5.20 -16.89 -28.25
C VAL A 564 -4.08 -17.54 -29.04
N VAL A 565 -4.29 -17.67 -30.34
CA VAL A 565 -3.33 -18.21 -31.30
C VAL A 565 -2.86 -17.08 -32.20
N ALA A 566 -1.56 -16.92 -32.34
CA ALA A 566 -0.93 -15.96 -33.23
C ALA A 566 -0.22 -16.69 -34.37
N GLY A 567 -0.24 -16.13 -35.58
CA GLY A 567 0.33 -16.78 -36.75
C GLY A 567 0.22 -15.94 -38.01
N SER A 568 0.65 -16.51 -39.14
CA SER A 568 0.37 -15.92 -40.45
C SER A 568 -1.13 -15.93 -40.73
N LEU A 569 -1.63 -14.98 -41.51
CA LEU A 569 -3.08 -14.92 -41.80
C LEU A 569 -3.56 -16.21 -42.46
N ALA A 570 -2.78 -16.76 -43.40
CA ALA A 570 -3.05 -18.04 -44.03
C ALA A 570 -3.18 -19.20 -43.03
N ASN A 571 -2.24 -19.34 -42.08
CA ASN A 571 -2.31 -20.42 -41.09
C ASN A 571 -3.48 -20.24 -40.11
N LEU A 572 -3.83 -19.01 -39.79
CA LEU A 572 -5.00 -18.70 -38.95
C LEU A 572 -6.31 -18.99 -39.68
N ALA A 573 -6.38 -18.79 -41.00
CA ALA A 573 -7.52 -19.19 -41.82
C ALA A 573 -7.67 -20.72 -41.87
N VAL A 574 -6.56 -21.46 -42.01
CA VAL A 574 -6.57 -22.93 -41.90
C VAL A 574 -7.07 -23.36 -40.51
N LEU A 575 -6.55 -22.77 -39.44
CA LEU A 575 -7.00 -23.05 -38.06
C LEU A 575 -8.51 -22.86 -37.92
N GLN A 576 -9.06 -21.75 -38.42
CA GLN A 576 -10.49 -21.48 -38.37
C GLN A 576 -11.30 -22.57 -39.08
N LEU A 577 -10.93 -22.93 -40.31
CA LEU A 577 -11.65 -23.93 -41.11
C LEU A 577 -11.55 -25.34 -40.51
N VAL A 578 -10.40 -25.72 -39.96
CA VAL A 578 -10.23 -27.00 -39.26
C VAL A 578 -11.14 -27.05 -38.03
N LEU A 579 -11.16 -25.99 -37.22
CA LEU A 579 -12.00 -25.95 -36.01
C LEU A 579 -13.49 -25.90 -36.33
N ASP A 580 -13.91 -25.24 -37.42
CA ASP A 580 -15.30 -25.25 -37.88
C ASP A 580 -15.74 -26.64 -38.35
N ASN A 581 -14.85 -27.36 -39.04
CA ASN A 581 -15.09 -28.75 -39.42
C ASN A 581 -15.21 -29.65 -38.18
N MET A 582 -14.29 -29.53 -37.21
CA MET A 582 -14.34 -30.28 -35.96
C MET A 582 -15.57 -29.94 -35.11
N ALA A 583 -16.01 -28.68 -35.09
CA ALA A 583 -17.22 -28.26 -34.39
C ALA A 583 -18.48 -28.87 -35.01
N SER A 584 -18.51 -29.01 -36.35
CA SER A 584 -19.67 -29.54 -37.08
C SER A 584 -19.72 -31.08 -37.08
N ASN A 585 -18.56 -31.74 -37.22
CA ASN A 585 -18.46 -33.19 -37.42
C ASN A 585 -17.97 -33.96 -36.19
N GLY A 586 -17.54 -33.26 -35.14
CA GLY A 586 -16.93 -33.83 -33.94
C GLY A 586 -15.47 -34.26 -34.13
N CYS A 587 -14.77 -34.52 -33.02
CA CYS A 587 -13.36 -34.95 -33.02
C CYS A 587 -13.15 -36.47 -33.26
N SER A 588 -14.21 -37.24 -33.54
CA SER A 588 -14.23 -38.72 -33.39
C SER A 588 -14.24 -39.53 -34.69
N GLY A 589 -13.93 -38.93 -35.84
CA GLY A 589 -13.82 -39.64 -37.12
C GLY A 589 -12.49 -40.37 -37.33
N GLU A 590 -12.44 -41.31 -38.29
CA GLU A 590 -11.25 -42.08 -38.74
C GLU A 590 -10.07 -41.22 -39.25
N PHE A 591 -10.21 -39.89 -39.30
CA PHE A 591 -9.20 -38.99 -39.85
C PHE A 591 -8.22 -38.51 -38.78
N SER A 592 -6.92 -38.64 -39.04
CA SER A 592 -5.91 -37.97 -38.20
C SER A 592 -6.05 -36.45 -38.37
N ILE A 593 -5.73 -35.67 -37.33
CA ILE A 593 -5.72 -34.19 -37.39
C ILE A 593 -4.92 -33.68 -38.61
N GLU A 594 -3.85 -34.38 -38.97
CA GLU A 594 -3.01 -34.09 -40.14
C GLU A 594 -3.77 -34.26 -41.46
N GLN A 595 -4.65 -35.27 -41.57
CA GLN A 595 -5.49 -35.45 -42.75
C GLN A 595 -6.54 -34.34 -42.85
N MET A 596 -7.12 -33.93 -41.73
CA MET A 596 -8.08 -32.82 -41.71
C MET A 596 -7.43 -31.51 -42.19
N VAL A 597 -6.24 -31.17 -41.68
CA VAL A 597 -5.47 -29.98 -42.10
C VAL A 597 -5.21 -30.01 -43.62
N LYS A 598 -4.86 -31.17 -44.19
CA LYS A 598 -4.59 -31.31 -45.64
C LYS A 598 -5.84 -31.21 -46.53
N GLN A 599 -7.02 -31.51 -46.00
CA GLN A 599 -8.27 -31.50 -46.76
C GLN A 599 -8.92 -30.10 -46.83
N VAL A 600 -8.51 -29.18 -45.97
CA VAL A 600 -9.03 -27.80 -45.96
C VAL A 600 -8.51 -27.04 -47.17
N GLN A 601 -9.42 -26.53 -48.00
CA GLN A 601 -9.11 -25.57 -49.05
C GLN A 601 -9.33 -24.14 -48.54
N VAL A 602 -8.24 -23.37 -48.46
CA VAL A 602 -8.27 -21.95 -48.07
C VAL A 602 -8.80 -21.13 -49.25
N THR A 603 -9.99 -20.53 -49.09
CA THR A 603 -10.61 -19.66 -50.10
C THR A 603 -10.27 -18.18 -49.91
N SER A 604 -9.84 -17.80 -48.71
CA SER A 604 -9.36 -16.46 -48.36
C SER A 604 -8.21 -16.58 -47.38
N GLU A 605 -7.13 -15.83 -47.62
CA GLU A 605 -5.96 -15.80 -46.73
C GLU A 605 -6.22 -15.07 -45.41
N THR A 606 -7.35 -14.35 -45.30
CA THR A 606 -7.69 -13.60 -44.08
C THR A 606 -8.67 -14.41 -43.22
N PRO A 607 -8.36 -14.69 -41.95
CA PRO A 607 -9.26 -15.43 -41.08
C PRO A 607 -10.54 -14.64 -40.81
N VAL A 608 -11.69 -15.31 -40.93
CA VAL A 608 -12.99 -14.74 -40.55
C VAL A 608 -13.47 -15.35 -39.22
N ARG A 609 -14.56 -14.80 -38.67
CA ARG A 609 -15.17 -15.37 -37.46
C ARG A 609 -15.74 -16.76 -37.76
N GLY A 610 -15.20 -17.78 -37.09
CA GLY A 610 -15.71 -19.15 -37.15
C GLY A 610 -16.64 -19.50 -35.99
N MET A 611 -16.97 -20.78 -35.87
CA MET A 611 -17.76 -21.36 -34.78
C MET A 611 -17.03 -21.27 -33.44
N ALA A 612 -15.74 -21.62 -33.44
CA ALA A 612 -14.87 -21.64 -32.26
C ALA A 612 -13.78 -20.56 -32.26
N THR A 613 -13.73 -19.71 -33.29
CA THR A 613 -12.64 -18.75 -33.52
C THR A 613 -13.15 -17.32 -33.73
N ILE A 614 -12.45 -16.34 -33.15
CA ILE A 614 -12.75 -14.91 -33.30
C ILE A 614 -11.43 -14.16 -33.61
N PRO A 615 -11.25 -13.65 -34.84
CA PRO A 615 -10.10 -12.81 -35.18
C PRO A 615 -10.05 -11.54 -34.32
N LEU A 616 -8.86 -11.18 -33.84
CA LEU A 616 -8.64 -9.95 -33.07
C LEU A 616 -8.37 -8.79 -34.04
N THR A 617 -9.35 -7.89 -34.18
CA THR A 617 -9.27 -6.76 -35.12
C THR A 617 -8.22 -5.73 -34.71
N GLY A 618 -7.42 -5.27 -35.66
CA GLY A 618 -6.42 -4.22 -35.44
C GLY A 618 -5.10 -4.68 -34.80
N ILE A 619 -4.93 -6.00 -34.59
CA ILE A 619 -3.69 -6.58 -34.07
C ILE A 619 -2.98 -7.32 -35.20
N ASN A 620 -1.94 -6.68 -35.73
CA ASN A 620 -1.18 -7.20 -36.86
C ASN A 620 0.22 -7.72 -36.44
N VAL A 621 0.51 -7.75 -35.14
CA VAL A 621 1.78 -8.22 -34.61
C VAL A 621 1.52 -9.47 -33.76
N PRO A 622 2.19 -10.61 -34.04
CA PRO A 622 1.98 -11.85 -33.30
C PRO A 622 2.74 -11.82 -31.98
N PHE A 623 2.23 -11.06 -31.00
CA PHE A 623 2.86 -10.90 -29.69
C PHE A 623 3.06 -12.25 -28.98
N HIS A 624 4.08 -12.35 -28.13
CA HIS A 624 4.38 -13.54 -27.33
C HIS A 624 4.72 -14.80 -28.14
N SER A 625 4.94 -14.65 -29.45
CA SER A 625 5.36 -15.71 -30.35
C SER A 625 6.87 -15.72 -30.55
N ARG A 626 7.38 -16.84 -31.07
CA ARG A 626 8.79 -17.04 -31.41
C ARG A 626 9.31 -16.06 -32.45
N LEU A 627 8.43 -15.40 -33.22
CA LEU A 627 8.82 -14.36 -34.18
C LEU A 627 9.58 -13.22 -33.50
N LEU A 628 9.24 -12.93 -32.23
CA LEU A 628 9.85 -11.83 -31.47
C LEU A 628 11.14 -12.23 -30.74
N LEU A 629 11.64 -13.46 -30.91
CA LEU A 629 12.86 -13.92 -30.22
C LEU A 629 14.08 -13.07 -30.56
N GLU A 630 14.18 -12.56 -31.79
CA GLU A 630 15.28 -11.67 -32.21
C GLU A 630 15.26 -10.34 -31.43
N GLY A 631 14.07 -9.86 -31.04
CA GLY A 631 13.90 -8.65 -30.25
C GLY A 631 14.28 -8.80 -28.77
N VAL A 632 14.42 -10.02 -28.26
CA VAL A 632 14.69 -10.29 -26.84
C VAL A 632 16.03 -9.70 -26.40
N ALA A 633 17.07 -9.81 -27.23
CA ALA A 633 18.39 -9.26 -26.91
C ALA A 633 18.36 -7.73 -26.80
N ILE A 634 17.75 -7.06 -27.78
CA ILE A 634 17.62 -5.60 -27.78
C ILE A 634 16.80 -5.14 -26.56
N PHE A 635 15.70 -5.82 -26.26
CA PHE A 635 14.87 -5.47 -25.12
C PHE A 635 15.55 -5.73 -23.76
N ARG A 636 16.40 -6.76 -23.67
CA ARG A 636 17.25 -7.00 -22.51
C ARG A 636 18.20 -5.83 -22.26
N ASP A 637 18.85 -5.30 -23.29
CA ASP A 637 19.78 -4.18 -23.14
C ASP A 637 19.05 -2.92 -22.64
N VAL A 638 17.83 -2.68 -23.16
CA VAL A 638 16.94 -1.62 -22.66
C VAL A 638 16.62 -1.79 -21.18
N LEU A 639 16.26 -3.01 -20.77
CA LEU A 639 15.97 -3.32 -19.37
C LEU A 639 17.21 -3.16 -18.48
N GLN A 640 18.38 -3.67 -18.89
CA GLN A 640 19.62 -3.54 -18.14
C GLN A 640 20.03 -2.08 -17.93
N ALA A 641 19.76 -1.19 -18.89
CA ALA A 641 20.06 0.24 -18.77
C ALA A 641 19.09 0.99 -17.82
N LYS A 642 17.92 0.41 -17.51
CA LYS A 642 16.81 1.10 -16.84
C LYS A 642 16.39 0.46 -15.50
N VAL A 643 16.64 -0.84 -15.32
CA VAL A 643 16.39 -1.58 -14.08
C VAL A 643 17.55 -1.33 -13.12
N GLY A 644 17.25 -0.75 -11.96
CA GLY A 644 18.19 -0.65 -10.85
C GLY A 644 18.36 -1.99 -10.12
N MET A 645 19.21 -2.01 -9.08
CA MET A 645 19.33 -3.19 -8.23
C MET A 645 18.00 -3.47 -7.53
N VAL A 646 17.48 -4.69 -7.71
CA VAL A 646 16.18 -5.12 -7.20
C VAL A 646 16.31 -5.66 -5.78
N GLU A 647 15.52 -5.12 -4.85
CA GLU A 647 15.34 -5.68 -3.52
C GLU A 647 14.38 -6.88 -3.58
N PRO A 648 14.84 -8.12 -3.33
CA PRO A 648 14.05 -9.34 -3.57
C PRO A 648 12.70 -9.36 -2.84
N ASP A 649 12.68 -8.87 -1.60
CA ASP A 649 11.49 -8.88 -0.73
C ASP A 649 10.35 -8.00 -1.28
N THR A 650 10.63 -7.11 -2.23
CA THR A 650 9.60 -6.30 -2.91
C THR A 650 8.79 -7.12 -3.92
N LEU A 651 9.34 -8.23 -4.41
CA LEU A 651 8.77 -9.08 -5.46
C LEU A 651 8.43 -10.50 -4.97
N GLU A 652 9.22 -11.06 -4.06
CA GLU A 652 9.05 -12.46 -3.65
C GLU A 652 7.66 -12.73 -3.09
N GLN A 653 7.04 -13.81 -3.58
CA GLN A 653 5.66 -14.21 -3.26
C GLN A 653 4.57 -13.16 -3.57
N ARG A 654 4.95 -11.99 -4.08
CA ARG A 654 4.06 -10.88 -4.40
C ARG A 654 3.82 -10.75 -5.90
N TYR A 655 4.88 -10.82 -6.70
CA TYR A 655 4.83 -10.65 -8.15
C TYR A 655 4.64 -12.00 -8.87
N ILE A 656 3.66 -12.10 -9.77
CA ILE A 656 3.44 -13.29 -10.60
C ILE A 656 3.78 -12.97 -12.07
N PRO A 657 4.91 -13.48 -12.61
CA PRO A 657 5.29 -13.23 -13.99
C PRO A 657 4.42 -14.01 -14.99
N ASN A 658 4.17 -13.45 -16.18
CA ASN A 658 3.39 -14.14 -17.21
C ASN A 658 4.10 -15.36 -17.78
N LEU A 659 5.44 -15.36 -17.78
CA LEU A 659 6.25 -16.44 -18.33
C LEU A 659 6.07 -17.76 -17.56
N THR A 660 6.03 -17.68 -16.23
CA THR A 660 5.93 -18.85 -15.35
C THR A 660 4.50 -19.08 -14.86
N GLY A 661 3.73 -18.00 -14.65
CA GLY A 661 2.42 -18.02 -14.02
C GLY A 661 2.45 -18.44 -12.55
N MET A 662 3.60 -18.30 -11.89
CA MET A 662 3.85 -18.69 -10.50
C MET A 662 4.53 -17.53 -9.75
N PRO A 663 4.39 -17.39 -8.42
CA PRO A 663 5.01 -16.30 -7.69
C PRO A 663 6.54 -16.27 -7.83
N PHE A 664 7.07 -15.08 -8.05
CA PHE A 664 8.50 -14.81 -8.12
C PHE A 664 9.21 -15.30 -6.86
N LYS A 665 10.35 -15.97 -7.04
CA LYS A 665 11.19 -16.46 -5.95
C LYS A 665 12.65 -16.58 -6.40
N VAL A 666 13.58 -16.08 -5.60
CA VAL A 666 15.02 -16.30 -5.81
C VAL A 666 15.38 -17.66 -5.22
N SER A 667 15.30 -18.70 -6.05
CA SER A 667 15.63 -20.09 -5.67
C SER A 667 16.13 -20.88 -6.87
N GLN A 668 16.94 -21.91 -6.63
CA GLN A 668 17.53 -22.70 -7.71
C GLN A 668 16.43 -23.36 -8.57
N GLU A 669 15.36 -23.85 -7.94
CA GLU A 669 14.23 -24.48 -8.63
C GLU A 669 13.51 -23.49 -9.55
N TYR A 670 13.35 -22.24 -9.10
CA TYR A 670 12.71 -21.21 -9.89
C TYR A 670 13.59 -20.75 -11.06
N PHE A 671 14.91 -20.64 -10.87
CA PHE A 671 15.85 -20.38 -11.96
C PHE A 671 15.84 -21.51 -12.99
N LYS A 672 15.77 -22.77 -12.55
CA LYS A 672 15.63 -23.92 -13.46
C LYS A 672 14.32 -23.87 -14.25
N LEU A 673 13.21 -23.53 -13.61
CA LEU A 673 11.91 -23.32 -14.28
C LEU A 673 12.02 -22.27 -15.39
N VAL A 674 12.65 -21.13 -15.13
CA VAL A 674 12.86 -20.07 -16.12
C VAL A 674 13.83 -20.51 -17.22
N TYR A 675 14.91 -21.20 -16.87
CA TYR A 675 15.84 -21.76 -17.85
C TYR A 675 15.15 -22.74 -18.80
N ASP A 676 14.27 -23.60 -18.29
CA ASP A 676 13.57 -24.58 -19.10
C ASP A 676 12.60 -23.92 -20.08
N ALA A 677 12.00 -22.79 -19.71
CA ALA A 677 11.14 -22.01 -20.59
C ALA A 677 11.90 -21.15 -21.62
N THR A 678 13.09 -20.64 -21.28
CA THR A 678 13.77 -19.58 -22.07
C THR A 678 15.06 -20.01 -22.75
N LYS A 679 15.76 -20.98 -22.16
CA LYS A 679 17.15 -21.35 -22.48
C LYS A 679 18.12 -20.15 -22.42
N SER A 680 17.82 -19.16 -21.56
CA SER A 680 18.66 -17.97 -21.35
C SER A 680 20.08 -18.32 -20.90
N SER A 681 21.09 -17.67 -21.52
CA SER A 681 22.49 -17.81 -21.14
C SER A 681 22.78 -17.23 -19.77
N ALA A 682 22.19 -16.08 -19.43
CA ALA A 682 22.37 -15.43 -18.13
C ALA A 682 21.83 -16.29 -16.98
N ILE A 683 20.66 -16.91 -17.17
CA ILE A 683 20.11 -17.86 -16.19
C ILE A 683 20.97 -19.12 -16.09
N LYS A 684 21.47 -19.64 -17.22
CA LYS A 684 22.38 -20.80 -17.22
C LYS A 684 23.66 -20.51 -16.44
N GLU A 685 24.25 -19.34 -16.63
CA GLU A 685 25.45 -18.91 -15.91
C GLU A 685 25.18 -18.78 -14.41
N ALA A 686 24.06 -18.16 -14.03
CA ALA A 686 23.64 -18.08 -12.63
C ALA A 686 23.44 -19.47 -12.00
N LEU A 687 22.86 -20.42 -12.73
CA LEU A 687 22.68 -21.81 -12.28
C LEU A 687 24.01 -22.56 -12.14
N ASN A 688 24.94 -22.37 -13.07
CA ASN A 688 26.27 -23.00 -13.01
C ASN A 688 27.08 -22.53 -11.80
N ASN A 689 26.90 -21.27 -11.40
CA ASN A 689 27.58 -20.65 -10.28
C ASN A 689 26.73 -20.66 -9.00
N TRP A 690 25.66 -21.47 -8.94
CA TRP A 690 24.74 -21.47 -7.82
C TRP A 690 25.36 -22.09 -6.57
N ASN A 691 25.21 -21.40 -5.44
CA ASN A 691 25.54 -21.88 -4.10
C ASN A 691 24.54 -21.27 -3.12
N ASP A 692 23.92 -22.09 -2.27
CA ASP A 692 22.87 -21.63 -1.34
C ASP A 692 23.39 -20.58 -0.35
N THR A 693 24.68 -20.59 -0.01
CA THR A 693 25.27 -19.57 0.86
C THR A 693 25.29 -18.18 0.22
N LEU A 694 25.10 -18.06 -1.11
CA LEU A 694 24.96 -16.75 -1.78
C LEU A 694 23.65 -16.05 -1.39
N LEU A 695 22.62 -16.80 -1.01
CA LEU A 695 21.32 -16.23 -0.60
C LEU A 695 21.42 -15.49 0.73
N ASP A 696 22.38 -15.87 1.58
CA ASP A 696 22.65 -15.20 2.86
C ASP A 696 23.37 -13.85 2.67
N ILE A 697 23.92 -13.58 1.47
CA ILE A 697 24.61 -12.33 1.15
C ILE A 697 23.61 -11.39 0.45
N PRO A 698 23.16 -10.29 1.08
CA PRO A 698 22.11 -9.44 0.53
C PRO A 698 22.40 -8.91 -0.87
N ALA A 699 23.64 -8.48 -1.13
CA ALA A 699 24.05 -7.97 -2.44
C ALA A 699 23.95 -9.03 -3.55
N GLU A 700 24.32 -10.28 -3.28
CA GLU A 700 24.23 -11.37 -4.25
C GLU A 700 22.78 -11.81 -4.47
N ARG A 701 21.97 -11.86 -3.41
CA ARG A 701 20.53 -12.12 -3.53
C ARG A 701 19.84 -11.06 -4.39
N SER A 702 20.16 -9.78 -4.20
CA SER A 702 19.66 -8.68 -5.03
C SER A 702 20.18 -8.75 -6.48
N ARG A 703 21.45 -9.15 -6.70
CA ARG A 703 21.99 -9.39 -8.05
C ARG A 703 21.23 -10.50 -8.78
N LEU A 704 21.02 -11.64 -8.12
CA LEU A 704 20.26 -12.76 -8.68
C LEU A 704 18.80 -12.37 -8.97
N ALA A 705 18.14 -11.65 -8.06
CA ALA A 705 16.79 -11.14 -8.29
C ALA A 705 16.72 -10.22 -9.51
N THR A 706 17.73 -9.35 -9.70
CA THR A 706 17.82 -8.43 -10.83
C THR A 706 17.98 -9.20 -12.15
N ILE A 707 18.89 -10.18 -12.21
CA ILE A 707 19.07 -11.05 -13.39
C ILE A 707 17.75 -11.76 -13.72
N LEU A 708 17.12 -12.37 -12.72
CA LEU A 708 15.88 -13.12 -12.89
C LEU A 708 14.75 -12.23 -13.43
N LEU A 709 14.58 -11.03 -12.87
CA LEU A 709 13.55 -10.09 -13.32
C LEU A 709 13.76 -9.67 -14.78
N ILE A 710 15.00 -9.30 -15.13
CA ILE A 710 15.33 -8.87 -16.50
C ILE A 710 15.01 -10.00 -17.48
N GLU A 711 15.45 -11.23 -17.20
CA GLU A 711 15.21 -12.36 -18.11
C GLU A 711 13.73 -12.73 -18.22
N LEU A 712 12.97 -12.67 -17.12
CA LEU A 712 11.52 -12.87 -17.14
C LEU A 712 10.83 -11.86 -18.09
N LEU A 713 11.15 -10.57 -17.97
CA LEU A 713 10.55 -9.50 -18.78
C LEU A 713 11.06 -9.52 -20.23
N SER A 714 12.33 -9.81 -20.45
CA SER A 714 12.93 -9.94 -21.79
C SER A 714 12.24 -11.05 -22.59
N TYR A 715 12.11 -12.24 -21.99
CA TYR A 715 11.50 -13.38 -22.68
C TYR A 715 9.98 -13.33 -22.74
N GLN A 716 9.31 -12.54 -21.87
CA GLN A 716 7.88 -12.27 -21.98
C GLN A 716 7.49 -11.77 -23.37
N LEU A 717 8.36 -11.00 -24.03
CA LEU A 717 8.16 -10.50 -25.39
C LEU A 717 7.82 -11.61 -26.39
N ALA A 718 8.48 -12.76 -26.26
CA ALA A 718 8.50 -13.85 -27.24
C ALA A 718 8.01 -15.20 -26.67
N SER A 719 7.37 -15.17 -25.50
CA SER A 719 6.90 -16.38 -24.82
C SER A 719 5.44 -16.28 -24.41
N PRO A 720 4.66 -17.38 -24.49
CA PRO A 720 3.24 -17.36 -24.19
C PRO A 720 2.88 -16.95 -22.77
N VAL A 721 1.80 -16.17 -22.63
CA VAL A 721 1.24 -15.74 -21.35
C VAL A 721 0.53 -16.90 -20.62
N GLN A 722 1.03 -17.28 -19.44
CA GLN A 722 0.53 -18.40 -18.62
C GLN A 722 -0.60 -17.99 -17.65
N TRP A 723 -1.64 -17.29 -18.13
CA TRP A 723 -2.66 -16.70 -17.25
C TRP A 723 -3.55 -17.72 -16.52
N ILE A 724 -3.77 -18.91 -17.09
CA ILE A 724 -4.45 -20.02 -16.39
C ILE A 724 -3.70 -20.37 -15.09
N LYS A 725 -2.36 -20.47 -15.14
CA LYS A 725 -1.55 -20.80 -13.95
C LYS A 725 -1.61 -19.67 -12.91
N THR A 726 -1.58 -18.41 -13.37
CA THR A 726 -1.77 -17.24 -12.49
C THR A 726 -3.10 -17.35 -11.74
N GLN A 727 -4.22 -17.58 -12.44
CA GLN A 727 -5.53 -17.71 -11.79
C GLN A 727 -5.62 -18.95 -10.89
N ASP A 728 -5.05 -20.08 -11.28
CA ASP A 728 -5.00 -21.28 -10.44
C ASP A 728 -4.28 -20.98 -9.11
N TYR A 729 -3.15 -20.26 -9.16
CA TYR A 729 -2.46 -19.83 -7.94
C TYR A 729 -3.34 -18.89 -7.11
N LEU A 730 -3.90 -17.84 -7.72
CA LEU A 730 -4.68 -16.83 -7.00
C LEU A 730 -5.91 -17.43 -6.29
N PHE A 731 -6.69 -18.26 -6.98
CA PHE A 731 -7.96 -18.75 -6.47
C PHE A 731 -7.84 -20.07 -5.70
N ASN A 732 -6.89 -20.94 -6.03
CA ASN A 732 -6.77 -22.26 -5.38
C ASN A 732 -5.65 -22.35 -4.34
N ILE A 733 -4.60 -21.54 -4.45
CA ILE A 733 -3.42 -21.63 -3.56
C ILE A 733 -3.36 -20.44 -2.59
N ALA A 734 -3.38 -19.22 -3.12
CA ALA A 734 -3.26 -17.99 -2.32
C ALA A 734 -4.52 -17.68 -1.50
N GLY A 735 -5.68 -18.22 -1.89
CA GLY A 735 -6.95 -17.98 -1.19
C GLY A 735 -7.42 -16.53 -1.27
N VAL A 736 -7.18 -15.87 -2.41
CA VAL A 736 -7.58 -14.48 -2.66
C VAL A 736 -9.07 -14.30 -2.39
N GLN A 737 -9.42 -13.28 -1.62
CA GLN A 737 -10.79 -12.91 -1.30
C GLN A 737 -11.31 -11.79 -2.20
N ARG A 738 -10.42 -10.93 -2.71
CA ARG A 738 -10.76 -9.81 -3.59
C ARG A 738 -9.74 -9.68 -4.72
N MET A 739 -10.22 -9.56 -5.96
CA MET A 739 -9.41 -9.24 -7.13
C MET A 739 -9.82 -7.86 -7.66
N VAL A 740 -8.88 -6.91 -7.66
CA VAL A 740 -9.09 -5.57 -8.20
C VAL A 740 -8.37 -5.44 -9.54
N GLU A 741 -9.15 -5.29 -10.61
CA GLU A 741 -8.66 -5.03 -11.95
C GLU A 741 -8.45 -3.53 -12.19
N ILE A 742 -7.22 -3.18 -12.56
CA ILE A 742 -6.80 -1.83 -12.92
C ILE A 742 -6.54 -1.77 -14.42
N GLY A 743 -7.40 -1.03 -15.10
CA GLY A 743 -7.38 -0.89 -16.54
C GLY A 743 -8.59 -0.10 -17.03
N PRO A 744 -8.67 0.24 -18.32
CA PRO A 744 -9.80 1.00 -18.85
C PRO A 744 -11.08 0.15 -19.07
N SER A 745 -10.98 -1.19 -19.03
CA SER A 745 -12.09 -2.12 -19.28
C SER A 745 -11.96 -3.38 -18.41
N PRO A 746 -13.07 -4.02 -17.97
CA PRO A 746 -13.07 -5.16 -17.04
C PRO A 746 -12.81 -6.52 -17.71
N VAL A 747 -11.69 -6.64 -18.45
CA VAL A 747 -11.36 -7.83 -19.25
C VAL A 747 -10.97 -9.02 -18.36
N LEU A 748 -10.11 -8.79 -17.37
CA LEU A 748 -9.58 -9.82 -16.48
C LEU A 748 -10.62 -10.29 -15.47
N CYS A 749 -11.49 -9.40 -14.98
CA CYS A 749 -12.68 -9.76 -14.22
C CYS A 749 -13.57 -10.72 -15.01
N GLY A 750 -13.77 -10.48 -16.31
CA GLY A 750 -14.50 -11.39 -17.18
C GLY A 750 -13.84 -12.77 -17.30
N MET A 751 -12.52 -12.83 -17.43
CA MET A 751 -11.77 -14.10 -17.46
C MET A 751 -11.86 -14.84 -16.12
N ALA A 752 -11.69 -14.13 -15.01
CA ALA A 752 -11.76 -14.68 -13.66
C ALA A 752 -13.16 -15.22 -13.33
N ALA A 753 -14.22 -14.52 -13.73
CA ALA A 753 -15.60 -14.98 -13.54
C ALA A 753 -15.82 -16.36 -14.17
N LYS A 754 -15.40 -16.54 -15.43
CA LYS A 754 -15.47 -17.82 -16.13
C LYS A 754 -14.64 -18.92 -15.45
N THR A 755 -13.44 -18.56 -14.98
CA THR A 755 -12.59 -19.50 -14.22
C THR A 755 -13.27 -19.97 -12.94
N LEU A 756 -13.88 -19.05 -12.18
CA LEU A 756 -14.58 -19.36 -10.93
C LEU A 756 -15.89 -20.12 -11.16
N GLU A 757 -16.60 -19.89 -12.27
CA GLU A 757 -17.78 -20.69 -12.63
C GLU A 757 -17.42 -22.15 -12.95
N ALA A 758 -16.26 -22.37 -13.56
CA ALA A 758 -15.77 -23.70 -13.91
C ALA A 758 -15.27 -24.51 -12.69
N VAL A 759 -14.91 -23.84 -11.59
CA VAL A 759 -14.44 -24.49 -10.35
C VAL A 759 -15.60 -24.46 -9.36
N SER A 760 -16.16 -25.63 -9.01
CA SER A 760 -17.23 -25.76 -8.01
C SER A 760 -16.74 -25.47 -6.57
N SER A 761 -16.16 -24.28 -6.34
CA SER A 761 -15.70 -23.86 -5.02
C SER A 761 -16.77 -23.03 -4.32
N SER A 762 -16.92 -23.25 -3.01
CA SER A 762 -17.74 -22.43 -2.12
C SER A 762 -17.14 -21.05 -1.82
N LYS A 763 -15.93 -20.76 -2.32
CA LYS A 763 -15.21 -19.51 -2.09
C LYS A 763 -15.28 -18.63 -3.35
N LYS A 764 -16.21 -17.68 -3.38
CA LYS A 764 -16.28 -16.68 -4.45
C LYS A 764 -15.42 -15.48 -4.05
N ALA A 765 -14.29 -15.29 -4.73
CA ALA A 765 -13.55 -14.04 -4.65
C ALA A 765 -14.38 -12.90 -5.24
N GLU A 766 -14.34 -11.73 -4.62
CA GLU A 766 -14.97 -10.52 -5.12
C GLU A 766 -14.18 -9.99 -6.34
N LEU A 767 -14.85 -9.83 -7.49
CA LEU A 767 -14.20 -9.39 -8.74
C LEU A 767 -14.57 -7.93 -9.02
N LEU A 768 -13.63 -7.02 -8.74
CA LEU A 768 -13.85 -5.57 -8.80
C LEU A 768 -13.02 -4.94 -9.92
N HIS A 769 -13.62 -4.01 -10.67
CA HIS A 769 -12.95 -3.20 -11.69
C HIS A 769 -12.95 -1.73 -11.29
N ILE A 770 -11.78 -1.07 -11.40
CA ILE A 770 -11.52 0.27 -10.87
C ILE A 770 -12.58 1.32 -11.23
N GLU A 771 -13.07 1.36 -12.48
CA GLU A 771 -14.09 2.34 -12.88
C GLU A 771 -15.53 1.87 -12.61
N ARG A 772 -15.78 0.55 -12.66
CA ARG A 772 -17.15 -0.01 -12.55
C ARG A 772 -17.59 -0.09 -11.10
N ASP A 773 -16.69 -0.54 -10.24
CA ASP A 773 -16.93 -0.83 -8.83
C ASP A 773 -16.16 0.16 -7.94
N HIS A 774 -15.99 1.39 -8.43
CA HIS A 774 -15.28 2.47 -7.74
C HIS A 774 -15.75 2.62 -6.29
N ASP A 775 -17.06 2.63 -6.05
CA ASP A 775 -17.64 2.78 -4.72
C ASP A 775 -17.20 1.67 -3.75
N ALA A 776 -17.17 0.42 -4.20
CA ALA A 776 -16.75 -0.72 -3.38
C ALA A 776 -15.24 -0.67 -3.09
N ILE A 777 -14.42 -0.25 -4.05
CA ILE A 777 -12.96 -0.14 -3.90
C ILE A 777 -12.60 1.04 -3.00
N TYR A 778 -13.31 2.16 -3.11
CA TYR A 778 -13.06 3.42 -2.40
C TYR A 778 -13.86 3.56 -1.10
N TYR A 779 -14.68 2.56 -0.76
CA TYR A 779 -15.58 2.58 0.39
C TYR A 779 -16.54 3.77 0.42
N VAL A 780 -17.05 4.18 -0.75
CA VAL A 780 -18.02 5.27 -0.89
C VAL A 780 -19.44 4.70 -0.75
N GLN A 781 -20.22 5.20 0.21
CA GLN A 781 -21.61 4.79 0.37
C GLN A 781 -22.56 5.59 -0.54
N PRO A 782 -23.72 5.02 -0.92
CA PRO A 782 -24.73 5.72 -1.71
C PRO A 782 -25.26 7.00 -1.05
N GLU A 783 -25.38 7.03 0.27
CA GLU A 783 -25.86 8.19 1.04
C GLU A 783 -24.85 9.35 1.01
N SER A 784 -23.55 9.04 1.02
CA SER A 784 -22.46 10.00 0.87
C SER A 784 -22.49 10.71 -0.48
N LYS A 785 -22.98 10.04 -1.54
CA LYS A 785 -23.18 10.66 -2.86
C LYS A 785 -24.28 11.72 -2.85
N LEU A 786 -25.35 11.53 -2.08
CA LEU A 786 -26.41 12.53 -1.95
C LEU A 786 -25.88 13.81 -1.29
N LEU A 787 -25.12 13.69 -0.20
CA LEU A 787 -24.45 14.81 0.46
C LEU A 787 -23.43 15.51 -0.45
N ASN A 788 -22.60 14.74 -1.17
CA ASN A 788 -21.62 15.31 -2.10
C ASN A 788 -22.25 15.98 -3.31
N ASN A 789 -23.36 15.46 -3.85
CA ASN A 789 -24.10 16.09 -4.94
C ASN A 789 -24.82 17.36 -4.49
N LEU A 790 -25.33 17.41 -3.26
CA LEU A 790 -25.92 18.61 -2.67
C LEU A 790 -24.85 19.69 -2.42
N ASN A 791 -23.67 19.31 -1.92
CA ASN A 791 -22.55 20.22 -1.71
C ASN A 791 -21.95 20.71 -3.05
N ALA A 792 -21.82 19.84 -4.06
CA ALA A 792 -21.40 20.24 -5.41
C ALA A 792 -22.41 21.18 -6.07
N ALA A 793 -23.72 20.94 -5.90
CA ALA A 793 -24.77 21.84 -6.35
C ALA A 793 -24.72 23.20 -5.62
N ALA A 794 -24.39 23.22 -4.33
CA ALA A 794 -24.20 24.43 -3.53
C ALA A 794 -22.94 25.22 -3.96
N ILE A 795 -21.85 24.53 -4.34
CA ILE A 795 -20.62 25.17 -4.85
C ILE A 795 -20.85 25.77 -6.25
N VAL A 796 -21.64 25.11 -7.10
CA VAL A 796 -22.03 25.64 -8.42
C VAL A 796 -23.00 26.83 -8.30
N THR A 797 -23.87 26.85 -7.28
CA THR A 797 -24.73 28.02 -7.01
C THR A 797 -23.96 29.18 -6.36
N ALA A 798 -22.94 28.90 -5.52
CA ALA A 798 -22.09 29.93 -4.92
C ALA A 798 -21.13 30.60 -5.93
N THR A 799 -20.80 29.94 -7.04
CA THR A 799 -19.93 30.51 -8.09
C THR A 799 -20.66 31.36 -9.14
N GLN A 800 -22.00 31.46 -9.08
CA GLN A 800 -22.78 32.34 -9.98
C GLN A 800 -23.48 33.52 -9.29
N GLY A 801 -23.29 33.73 -7.99
CA GLY A 801 -23.94 34.83 -7.27
C GLY A 801 -23.03 35.54 -6.27
N SER A 802 -22.15 36.42 -6.75
CA SER A 802 -21.82 37.69 -6.06
C SER A 802 -20.73 38.46 -6.83
N LYS A 803 -21.17 39.34 -7.74
CA LYS A 803 -20.50 40.64 -7.93
C LYS A 803 -21.48 41.70 -7.42
N SER A 804 -21.22 42.23 -6.23
CA SER A 804 -21.16 43.68 -5.98
C SER A 804 -21.35 44.05 -4.50
N GLN A 805 -20.63 45.11 -4.15
CA GLN A 805 -20.78 46.06 -3.04
C GLN A 805 -20.16 45.74 -1.67
N LEU A 806 -19.10 46.53 -1.41
CA LEU A 806 -18.55 46.92 -0.12
C LEU A 806 -19.62 47.60 0.76
N GLU A 807 -19.57 47.39 2.09
CA GLU A 807 -19.09 48.40 3.05
C GLU A 807 -19.24 47.97 4.54
N THR A 808 -18.11 48.08 5.26
CA THR A 808 -17.92 48.59 6.65
C THR A 808 -18.39 47.84 7.91
N SER A 809 -17.56 48.07 8.96
CA SER A 809 -17.83 47.99 10.41
C SER A 809 -17.69 46.59 11.06
N VAL A 810 -16.99 46.32 12.17
CA VAL A 810 -16.33 47.13 13.22
C VAL A 810 -15.34 46.20 13.98
N LYS A 811 -14.17 46.72 14.37
CA LYS A 811 -13.26 46.10 15.35
C LYS A 811 -13.75 46.43 16.78
N PRO A 812 -13.83 45.48 17.72
CA PRO A 812 -13.85 45.80 19.13
C PRO A 812 -12.42 45.94 19.68
N THR A 813 -12.11 47.16 20.06
CA THR A 813 -11.02 47.62 20.91
C THR A 813 -11.19 47.09 22.33
N PHE A 814 -10.13 46.58 22.97
CA PHE A 814 -10.05 46.46 24.43
C PHE A 814 -8.97 47.41 24.94
N ASN A 815 -9.40 48.37 25.75
CA ASN A 815 -8.56 49.37 26.40
C ASN A 815 -8.16 48.87 27.81
N PRO A 816 -6.93 49.12 28.27
CA PRO A 816 -6.44 48.75 29.59
C PRO A 816 -6.76 49.85 30.62
N ALA A 817 -7.13 49.49 31.85
CA ALA A 817 -7.06 50.44 32.96
C ALA A 817 -7.00 49.75 34.35
N ASN A 818 -6.08 50.28 35.15
CA ASN A 818 -6.07 50.43 36.61
C ASN A 818 -5.54 49.27 37.48
N SER A 819 -4.24 49.38 37.72
CA SER A 819 -3.51 48.89 38.89
C SER A 819 -3.28 50.02 39.89
N GLU A 820 -3.59 49.81 41.17
CA GLU A 820 -2.96 50.50 42.30
C GLU A 820 -2.82 49.54 43.51
N PRO A 821 -1.88 49.81 44.44
CA PRO A 821 -1.08 48.79 45.11
C PRO A 821 -1.54 48.47 46.55
N LEU A 822 -1.29 47.22 46.99
CA LEU A 822 -1.40 46.83 48.39
C LEU A 822 -0.07 46.25 48.91
N GLN A 823 0.31 46.74 50.08
CA GLN A 823 1.56 46.55 50.81
C GLN A 823 1.78 45.11 51.33
N PRO A 824 3.04 44.73 51.66
CA PRO A 824 3.43 43.35 51.99
C PRO A 824 3.25 43.01 53.48
N PRO A 825 2.99 41.73 53.81
CA PRO A 825 3.30 41.21 55.15
C PRO A 825 4.48 40.23 55.13
N LEU A 826 5.53 40.65 55.85
CA LEU A 826 6.35 39.91 56.84
C LEU A 826 6.90 38.51 56.49
N GLN A 827 8.23 38.47 56.37
CA GLN A 827 9.09 37.28 56.41
C GLN A 827 8.92 36.51 57.74
N GLN A 828 8.58 35.22 57.65
CA GLN A 828 8.84 34.25 58.72
C GLN A 828 9.99 33.34 58.27
N GLN A 829 11.07 33.36 59.05
CA GLN A 829 12.21 32.45 58.94
C GLN A 829 11.75 31.01 59.24
N VAL A 830 11.97 30.09 58.30
CA VAL A 830 11.86 28.65 58.56
C VAL A 830 13.28 28.11 58.79
N VAL A 831 13.52 27.66 60.01
CA VAL A 831 14.73 26.96 60.44
C VAL A 831 14.75 25.58 59.79
N SER A 832 15.84 25.27 59.10
CA SER A 832 16.09 23.96 58.49
C SER A 832 16.67 23.00 59.53
N GLU A 833 15.90 21.99 59.95
CA GLU A 833 16.43 20.80 60.62
C GLU A 833 16.63 19.66 59.61
N THR A 834 17.87 19.24 59.45
CA THR A 834 18.30 18.08 58.67
C THR A 834 17.96 16.78 59.39
N LYS A 835 17.01 15.98 58.87
CA LYS A 835 16.81 14.57 59.28
C LYS A 835 17.56 13.62 58.34
N ALA A 836 18.25 12.65 58.95
CA ALA A 836 19.06 11.61 58.31
C ALA A 836 18.23 10.70 57.37
N PRO A 837 18.86 10.06 56.36
CA PRO A 837 18.16 9.22 55.39
C PRO A 837 17.59 7.96 56.06
N ILE A 838 16.30 7.71 55.84
CA ILE A 838 15.58 6.52 56.30
C ILE A 838 15.79 5.42 55.25
N VAL A 839 16.20 4.23 55.69
CA VAL A 839 16.39 3.05 54.84
C VAL A 839 15.04 2.47 54.45
N ASP A 840 14.86 2.19 53.16
CA ASP A 840 13.63 1.66 52.57
C ASP A 840 13.40 0.21 53.01
N GLN A 841 12.28 -0.07 53.69
CA GLN A 841 11.86 -1.41 54.11
C GLN A 841 10.41 -1.66 53.67
N PRO A 842 10.03 -2.92 53.35
CA PRO A 842 8.66 -3.25 52.99
C PRO A 842 7.69 -2.91 54.12
N ILE A 843 6.61 -2.19 53.80
CA ILE A 843 5.60 -1.80 54.79
C ILE A 843 4.82 -3.06 55.23
N PRO A 844 4.80 -3.38 56.54
CA PRO A 844 3.97 -4.47 57.06
C PRO A 844 2.49 -4.29 56.71
N VAL A 845 1.82 -5.37 56.30
CA VAL A 845 0.39 -5.36 55.93
C VAL A 845 -0.48 -4.77 57.06
N ILE A 846 -0.10 -4.98 58.32
CA ILE A 846 -0.80 -4.45 59.48
C ILE A 846 -0.80 -2.92 59.52
N ASP A 847 0.30 -2.27 59.10
CA ASP A 847 0.43 -0.81 59.11
C ASP A 847 -0.41 -0.17 58.00
N VAL A 848 -0.54 -0.86 56.86
CA VAL A 848 -1.44 -0.45 55.77
C VAL A 848 -2.90 -0.53 56.22
N ILE A 849 -3.28 -1.61 56.91
CA ILE A 849 -4.64 -1.78 57.44
C ILE A 849 -4.93 -0.72 58.51
N LEU A 850 -4.01 -0.50 59.45
CA LEU A 850 -4.14 0.53 60.49
C LEU A 850 -4.25 1.93 59.90
N ALA A 851 -3.48 2.24 58.86
CA ALA A 851 -3.59 3.52 58.15
C ALA A 851 -4.95 3.72 57.48
N ILE A 852 -5.49 2.69 56.84
CA ILE A 852 -6.80 2.74 56.20
C ILE A 852 -7.90 2.92 57.26
N VAL A 853 -7.83 2.18 58.38
CA VAL A 853 -8.81 2.27 59.47
C VAL A 853 -8.75 3.63 60.17
N ALA A 854 -7.57 4.11 60.53
CA ALA A 854 -7.37 5.40 61.18
C ALA A 854 -7.89 6.56 60.30
N PHE A 855 -7.59 6.53 59.00
CA PHE A 855 -8.12 7.50 58.05
C PHE A 855 -9.65 7.47 57.96
N LYS A 856 -10.26 6.28 57.87
CA LYS A 856 -11.72 6.12 57.78
C LYS A 856 -12.43 6.57 59.06
N MET A 857 -11.80 6.38 60.21
CA MET A 857 -12.30 6.86 61.50
C MET A 857 -11.95 8.32 61.80
N LYS A 858 -11.21 9.01 60.91
CA LYS A 858 -10.65 10.36 61.13
C LYS A 858 -9.85 10.46 62.43
N LYS A 859 -9.08 9.42 62.74
CA LYS A 859 -8.22 9.32 63.93
C LYS A 859 -6.74 9.31 63.56
N PRO A 860 -5.84 9.73 64.47
CA PRO A 860 -4.40 9.54 64.33
C PRO A 860 -4.03 8.05 64.23
N LEU A 861 -2.92 7.72 63.57
CA LEU A 861 -2.45 6.34 63.36
C LEU A 861 -2.16 5.56 64.66
N GLY A 862 -2.07 6.25 65.80
CA GLY A 862 -1.77 5.66 67.11
C GLY A 862 -2.97 5.47 68.04
N ASP A 863 -4.19 5.79 67.60
CA ASP A 863 -5.42 5.80 68.41
C ASP A 863 -6.44 4.70 68.04
#